data_AF-A0A975H4X8-F1
#
_entry.id   AF-A0A975H4X8-F1
#
_cell.length_a   1.000
_cell.length_b   1.000
_cell.length_c   1.000
_cell.angle_alpha   90.00
_cell.angle_beta   90.00
_cell.angle_gamma   90.00
#
_symmetry.space_group_name_H-M   'P 1'
#
loop_
_entity.id
_entity.type
_entity.pdbx_description
1 polymer ?
#
loop_
_entity_poly.entity_id
_entity_poly.type
_entity_poly.pdbx_seq_one_letter_code
_entity_poly.pdbx_strand_id
1 'polypeptide(L)'
;MAFMISDAPFPRVAPPPPPPPPPPPRKQVHPAVRQPALHQGKPDAAPPERYVQHEVERGENLTEISRRYQTTVPMLEAANPQIKQADVIEIGQKINVPIGADYGREPTRKVVEPGQTLTDLARQHPDVSPQDIARANRHEIPNADRIHVGQEVWVPADRPATALEQKVKATDDAVAGVDRAQQAYNELPAGTNRAIRDEVHQGIQHAKDHLKTATQAELDLRVKASLPAGAPPTEADHASAGQQITERYQADPGATKKLDTALDGLKADRYRASPEGQAEAIVNQARHAGDAPQQMQALNNSLKTAKSEVREAVLNSAGGQQLTQDAARWATDPLAGGDVQKADDKARQEFNGAGPQVPGGTAMKRLEQLTRDLDPALAARLTSEAMPTVGQYVSNYQGQFGSQPLGPTGMANMLKVLDRGADTPAGKANIDSMAQRGLYDRDALRLHVSGGGSPAYAVALSQQPGIDSAGVLQQAYHGVAAYRTQITETARAYSGHMEELGWLVQNHGGSMTPQQLQKAIADYTQDKGPGWEAQGKDYQKQLATQGQTLQNQLTALAQLPPGTPGREDALVGAYNDPAVALALNTAWTQKPELLDGKSGDNLLAMLADPTVRGYAKLTDNGRKLIAQAGTTFVQSQIKQFKNIDPGDAASMARMNQAVARLESPAFAKYLGVKPEDLKNAVGELRKLAPQPGDTLETVQKRLQGYNDFLQSDKGLGKNIGLQLRDPKTGNFGLYEGKEGLKAFDKSTLAGQLLRGAGVALAGVGLASSTAVAWGDRSPDRIAKVLVDAAGLANKVTEFRIGTGALADEGAAKLIGGKVAGRVLGVVGSTFDFIAAGRAYADGDGVKGTLYAAGGVGGVMTALAAGGVWGGPVAWAGIALIGLSAAGLMAWDYHKQVSKHEFDNDHGVSTRFLQHAGQDASGHGGLSEAAARALNDQSGEGYSVMPMLNRYAELKGIRLDDLAQQRRFVDWLNQLSPSQLASMRDSMHHTLDKHDGDVSKIESTQPGDATWAPTTTTVVTMRGPIIIHHYPESVAQIDALLRSLHAPVL
;
A
#
# COMPACT_ATOMS: atom_id res chain seq x y z
N MET A 1 13.79 -42.07 -39.58
CA MET A 1 14.36 -42.93 -38.52
C MET A 1 14.60 -42.05 -37.31
N ALA A 2 13.79 -42.23 -36.27
CA ALA A 2 13.83 -41.48 -35.03
C ALA A 2 14.54 -42.33 -33.97
N PHE A 3 15.46 -41.73 -33.21
CA PHE A 3 15.95 -42.31 -31.95
C PHE A 3 15.49 -41.40 -30.82
N MET A 4 14.59 -41.94 -30.00
CA MET A 4 14.14 -41.34 -28.75
C MET A 4 15.25 -41.45 -27.71
N ILE A 5 15.58 -40.35 -27.05
CA ILE A 5 16.30 -40.36 -25.77
C ILE A 5 15.26 -40.04 -24.70
N SER A 6 15.02 -41.02 -23.84
CA SER A 6 14.10 -40.93 -22.71
C SER A 6 14.70 -40.08 -21.60
N ASP A 7 13.99 -39.03 -21.18
CA ASP A 7 14.16 -38.39 -19.88
C ASP A 7 13.79 -39.38 -18.78
N ALA A 8 14.80 -39.96 -18.12
CA ALA A 8 14.63 -40.65 -16.86
C ALA A 8 14.90 -39.66 -15.71
N PRO A 9 13.99 -39.50 -14.73
CA PRO A 9 14.24 -38.65 -13.57
C PRO A 9 15.33 -39.26 -12.70
N PHE A 10 16.32 -38.46 -12.30
CA PHE A 10 17.29 -38.85 -11.27
C PHE A 10 16.54 -39.37 -10.03
N PRO A 11 16.86 -40.56 -9.50
CA PRO A 11 16.31 -41.01 -8.24
C PRO A 11 16.76 -40.05 -7.15
N ARG A 12 15.78 -39.48 -6.43
CA ARG A 12 16.01 -38.70 -5.21
C ARG A 12 16.90 -39.54 -4.30
N VAL A 13 18.06 -39.02 -3.93
CA VAL A 13 18.84 -39.57 -2.81
C VAL A 13 17.91 -39.49 -1.60
N ALA A 14 17.48 -40.65 -1.10
CA ALA A 14 16.67 -40.70 0.11
C ALA A 14 17.48 -40.05 1.24
N PRO A 15 16.88 -39.16 2.07
CA PRO A 15 17.55 -38.68 3.26
C PRO A 15 17.99 -39.88 4.11
N PRO A 16 19.15 -39.80 4.79
CA PRO A 16 19.60 -40.88 5.66
C PRO A 16 18.49 -41.19 6.69
N PRO A 17 18.28 -42.46 7.05
CA PRO A 17 17.31 -42.80 8.09
C PRO A 17 17.63 -42.03 9.37
N PRO A 18 16.61 -41.55 10.10
CA PRO A 18 16.84 -40.86 11.36
C PRO A 18 17.64 -41.76 12.31
N PRO A 19 18.54 -41.18 13.14
CA PRO A 19 19.31 -41.97 14.10
C PRO A 19 18.35 -42.76 15.01
N PRO A 20 18.67 -44.02 15.35
CA PRO A 20 17.83 -44.82 16.23
C PRO A 20 17.63 -44.12 17.58
N PRO A 21 16.47 -44.27 18.23
CA PRO A 21 16.24 -43.70 19.54
C PRO A 21 17.29 -44.22 20.55
N PRO A 22 17.80 -43.37 21.45
CA PRO A 22 18.71 -43.82 22.50
C PRO A 22 18.03 -44.89 23.37
N PRO A 23 18.78 -45.86 23.90
CA PRO A 23 18.22 -46.95 24.69
C PRO A 23 17.51 -46.42 25.95
N PRO A 24 16.44 -47.09 26.41
CA PRO A 24 15.66 -46.65 27.58
C PRO A 24 16.55 -46.60 28.84
N PRO A 25 16.25 -45.72 29.82
CA PRO A 25 16.90 -45.77 31.13
C PRO A 25 16.63 -47.13 31.78
N ARG A 26 17.66 -47.98 31.89
CA ARG A 26 17.48 -49.35 32.41
C ARG A 26 17.37 -49.33 33.93
N LYS A 27 16.18 -49.67 34.46
CA LYS A 27 16.00 -50.03 35.89
C LYS A 27 16.34 -51.49 36.21
N GLN A 28 16.76 -52.29 35.22
CA GLN A 28 17.25 -53.66 35.46
C GLN A 28 18.59 -53.88 34.77
N VAL A 29 19.61 -54.11 35.59
CA VAL A 29 21.01 -54.19 35.17
C VAL A 29 21.31 -55.61 34.65
N HIS A 30 21.77 -55.70 33.39
CA HIS A 30 22.21 -56.95 32.77
C HIS A 30 23.39 -57.56 33.56
N PRO A 31 23.53 -58.89 33.69
CA PRO A 31 24.62 -59.51 34.46
C PRO A 31 26.03 -59.18 33.94
N ALA A 32 26.17 -58.65 32.71
CA ALA A 32 27.42 -58.12 32.16
C ALA A 32 27.99 -56.93 32.96
N VAL A 33 27.15 -56.21 33.73
CA VAL A 33 27.54 -55.10 34.61
C VAL A 33 28.01 -55.59 35.99
N ARG A 34 28.19 -56.89 36.22
CA ARG A 34 28.78 -57.39 37.49
C ARG A 34 30.25 -57.78 37.37
N GLN A 35 30.88 -57.56 36.22
CA GLN A 35 32.31 -57.82 36.06
C GLN A 35 33.11 -56.74 36.80
N PRO A 36 33.88 -57.08 37.85
CA PRO A 36 34.67 -56.10 38.60
C PRO A 36 35.65 -55.34 37.70
N ALA A 37 36.15 -56.00 36.64
CA ALA A 37 37.08 -55.43 35.66
C ALA A 37 36.45 -54.32 34.80
N LEU A 38 35.13 -54.35 34.54
CA LEU A 38 34.43 -53.30 33.78
C LEU A 38 34.29 -52.01 34.60
N HIS A 39 34.28 -52.12 35.94
CA HIS A 39 34.04 -51.03 36.90
C HIS A 39 35.29 -50.57 37.64
N GLN A 40 36.48 -50.96 37.18
CA GLN A 40 37.75 -50.71 37.87
C GLN A 40 37.75 -51.16 39.35
N GLY A 41 36.97 -52.20 39.68
CA GLY A 41 36.82 -52.72 41.04
C GLY A 41 35.87 -51.95 41.97
N LYS A 42 35.15 -50.92 41.48
CA LYS A 42 34.15 -50.18 42.28
C LYS A 42 32.79 -50.90 42.29
N PRO A 43 32.21 -51.24 43.48
CA PRO A 43 30.94 -51.96 43.55
C PRO A 43 29.70 -51.16 43.11
N ASP A 44 29.75 -49.82 43.23
CA ASP A 44 28.61 -48.92 43.05
C ASP A 44 28.73 -48.00 41.82
N ALA A 45 29.58 -48.33 40.84
CA ALA A 45 29.72 -47.54 39.62
C ALA A 45 28.44 -47.64 38.77
N ALA A 46 27.96 -46.49 38.26
CA ALA A 46 26.83 -46.45 37.34
C ALA A 46 27.16 -47.25 36.06
N PRO A 47 26.20 -47.95 35.43
CA PRO A 47 26.45 -48.67 34.17
C PRO A 47 26.90 -47.73 33.05
N PRO A 48 27.57 -48.24 31.99
CA PRO A 48 27.90 -47.42 30.82
C PRO A 48 26.63 -46.80 30.22
N GLU A 49 26.71 -45.54 29.81
CA GLU A 49 25.61 -44.82 29.16
C GLU A 49 25.22 -45.48 27.83
N ARG A 50 26.23 -45.91 27.05
CA ARG A 50 26.06 -46.68 25.82
C ARG A 50 27.33 -47.47 25.47
N TYR A 51 27.22 -48.31 24.45
CA TYR A 51 28.36 -48.96 23.80
C TYR A 51 28.51 -48.45 22.37
N VAL A 52 29.75 -48.12 21.98
CA VAL A 52 30.11 -47.80 20.60
C VAL A 52 30.77 -49.01 19.96
N GLN A 53 30.36 -49.37 18.75
CA GLN A 53 31.01 -50.44 17.99
C GLN A 53 32.14 -49.85 17.14
N HIS A 54 33.38 -50.21 17.48
CA HIS A 54 34.57 -49.82 16.75
C HIS A 54 35.01 -50.97 15.83
N GLU A 55 35.26 -50.69 14.56
CA GLU A 55 35.78 -51.66 13.60
C GLU A 55 37.29 -51.47 13.47
N VAL A 56 38.05 -52.54 13.70
CA VAL A 56 39.52 -52.50 13.74
C VAL A 56 40.09 -52.29 12.34
N GLU A 57 40.92 -51.27 12.19
CA GLU A 57 41.60 -50.92 10.96
C GLU A 57 43.01 -51.56 10.87
N ARG A 58 43.61 -51.49 9.67
CA ARG A 58 44.91 -52.11 9.40
C ARG A 58 46.02 -51.47 10.24
N GLY A 59 46.53 -52.23 11.21
CA GLY A 59 47.67 -51.82 12.05
C GLY A 59 47.27 -51.27 13.42
N GLU A 60 45.97 -51.21 13.72
CA GLU A 60 45.48 -50.85 15.05
C GLU A 60 45.71 -51.97 16.08
N ASN A 61 45.73 -51.58 17.35
CA ASN A 61 45.77 -52.48 18.50
C ASN A 61 44.91 -51.94 19.64
N LEU A 62 44.59 -52.77 20.63
CA LEU A 62 43.73 -52.38 21.76
C LEU A 62 44.27 -51.19 22.56
N THR A 63 45.59 -50.98 22.61
CA THR A 63 46.18 -49.83 23.31
C THR A 63 45.89 -48.52 22.58
N GLU A 64 45.94 -48.53 21.25
CA GLU A 64 45.58 -47.37 20.45
C GLU A 64 44.08 -47.07 20.56
N ILE A 65 43.24 -48.11 20.45
CA ILE A 65 41.78 -48.00 20.58
C ILE A 65 41.43 -47.49 21.98
N SER A 66 42.06 -48.01 23.05
CA SER A 66 41.76 -47.55 24.41
C SER A 66 42.10 -46.07 24.59
N ARG A 67 43.22 -45.61 24.03
CA ARG A 67 43.60 -44.19 24.07
C ARG A 67 42.65 -43.31 23.28
N ARG A 68 42.24 -43.78 22.09
CA ARG A 68 41.28 -43.08 21.24
C ARG A 68 39.97 -42.84 21.95
N TYR A 69 39.44 -43.87 22.61
CA TYR A 69 38.19 -43.78 23.35
C TYR A 69 38.37 -43.36 24.82
N GLN A 70 39.56 -42.88 25.22
CA GLN A 70 39.88 -42.50 26.60
C GLN A 70 39.44 -43.54 27.66
N THR A 71 39.56 -44.82 27.32
CA THR A 71 39.25 -45.98 28.16
C THR A 71 40.53 -46.77 28.45
N THR A 72 40.39 -47.94 29.08
CA THR A 72 41.52 -48.83 29.40
C THR A 72 41.43 -50.14 28.64
N VAL A 73 42.57 -50.75 28.32
CA VAL A 73 42.62 -52.08 27.70
C VAL A 73 41.84 -53.12 28.52
N PRO A 74 41.96 -53.19 29.87
CA PRO A 74 41.14 -54.09 30.68
C PRO A 74 39.63 -53.87 30.55
N MET A 75 39.18 -52.61 30.39
CA MET A 75 37.76 -52.32 30.16
C MET A 75 37.30 -52.77 28.77
N LEU A 76 38.14 -52.62 27.75
CA LEU A 76 37.87 -53.14 26.41
C LEU A 76 37.82 -54.67 26.42
N GLU A 77 38.75 -55.34 27.10
CA GLU A 77 38.74 -56.81 27.24
C GLU A 77 37.48 -57.30 27.98
N ALA A 78 37.10 -56.65 29.08
CA ALA A 78 35.90 -56.99 29.84
C ALA A 78 34.60 -56.80 29.03
N ALA A 79 34.56 -55.76 28.20
CA ALA A 79 33.46 -55.49 27.28
C ALA A 79 33.44 -56.44 26.05
N ASN A 80 34.58 -57.08 25.75
CA ASN A 80 34.77 -57.94 24.58
C ASN A 80 35.34 -59.31 24.95
N PRO A 81 34.59 -60.14 25.70
CA PRO A 81 35.06 -61.46 26.13
C PRO A 81 35.37 -62.42 24.97
N GLN A 82 34.98 -62.08 23.73
CA GLN A 82 35.35 -62.81 22.53
C GLN A 82 36.83 -62.67 22.15
N ILE A 83 37.55 -61.65 22.66
CA ILE A 83 38.98 -61.44 22.41
C ILE A 83 39.77 -62.27 23.42
N LYS A 84 40.39 -63.37 22.96
CA LYS A 84 41.10 -64.33 23.84
C LYS A 84 42.54 -63.92 24.15
N GLN A 85 43.16 -63.08 23.31
CA GLN A 85 44.51 -62.55 23.48
C GLN A 85 44.49 -61.07 23.08
N ALA A 86 44.82 -60.17 24.00
CA ALA A 86 44.76 -58.72 23.78
C ALA A 86 45.60 -58.20 22.60
N ASP A 87 46.69 -58.92 22.30
CA ASP A 87 47.64 -58.54 21.24
C ASP A 87 47.25 -59.07 19.85
N VAL A 88 46.15 -59.83 19.75
CA VAL A 88 45.71 -60.46 18.50
C VAL A 88 44.27 -60.01 18.19
N ILE A 89 44.14 -58.92 17.42
CA ILE A 89 42.88 -58.44 16.84
C ILE A 89 42.96 -58.45 15.31
N GLU A 90 41.86 -58.76 14.64
CA GLU A 90 41.79 -58.89 13.18
C GLU A 90 41.23 -57.62 12.52
N ILE A 91 41.69 -57.30 11.31
CA ILE A 91 41.16 -56.19 10.51
C ILE A 91 39.68 -56.46 10.20
N GLY A 92 38.81 -55.48 10.44
CA GLY A 92 37.36 -55.60 10.30
C GLY A 92 36.67 -56.20 11.54
N GLN A 93 37.42 -56.60 12.57
CA GLN A 93 36.85 -57.10 13.82
C GLN A 93 36.10 -55.97 14.55
N LYS A 94 34.90 -56.27 15.05
CA LYS A 94 34.06 -55.31 15.77
C LYS A 94 34.27 -55.42 17.29
N ILE A 95 34.63 -54.31 17.91
CA ILE A 95 34.95 -54.16 19.33
C ILE A 95 33.92 -53.23 19.98
N ASN A 96 33.29 -53.68 21.06
CA ASN A 96 32.37 -52.89 21.87
C ASN A 96 33.13 -52.02 22.86
N VAL A 97 32.95 -50.70 22.79
CA VAL A 97 33.60 -49.74 23.67
C VAL A 97 32.56 -49.15 24.63
N PRO A 98 32.69 -49.33 25.96
CA PRO A 98 31.78 -48.73 26.94
C PRO A 98 32.03 -47.21 27.08
N ILE A 99 30.97 -46.40 27.01
CA ILE A 99 31.04 -44.92 27.10
C ILE A 99 30.25 -44.43 28.32
N GLY A 100 30.80 -43.46 29.07
CA GLY A 100 30.12 -42.81 30.20
C GLY A 100 31.08 -42.17 31.20
N ALA A 101 30.52 -41.53 32.24
CA ALA A 101 31.26 -40.71 33.23
C ALA A 101 32.46 -41.40 33.93
N ASP A 102 32.49 -42.74 33.98
CA ASP A 102 33.60 -43.54 34.54
C ASP A 102 34.17 -44.60 33.56
N TYR A 103 33.83 -44.51 32.26
CA TYR A 103 34.24 -45.47 31.23
C TYR A 103 35.11 -44.78 30.16
N GLY A 104 34.81 -45.02 28.87
CA GLY A 104 35.40 -44.27 27.78
C GLY A 104 34.58 -43.04 27.38
N ARG A 105 35.17 -42.25 26.49
CA ARG A 105 34.59 -41.12 25.80
C ARG A 105 34.65 -41.36 24.30
N GLU A 106 33.64 -40.90 23.57
CA GLU A 106 33.60 -41.09 22.13
C GLU A 106 34.51 -40.05 21.45
N PRO A 107 35.52 -40.47 20.67
CA PRO A 107 36.45 -39.58 20.01
C PRO A 107 35.77 -38.75 18.92
N THR A 108 36.34 -37.59 18.62
CA THR A 108 35.93 -36.76 17.49
C THR A 108 36.80 -37.07 16.28
N ARG A 109 36.20 -37.47 15.15
CA ARG A 109 36.93 -37.63 13.88
C ARG A 109 37.01 -36.29 13.15
N LYS A 110 38.22 -35.87 12.76
CA LYS A 110 38.49 -34.59 12.08
C LYS A 110 39.27 -34.81 10.79
N VAL A 111 38.97 -34.03 9.76
CA VAL A 111 39.77 -33.97 8.53
C VAL A 111 40.76 -32.81 8.67
N VAL A 112 42.04 -33.07 8.41
CA VAL A 112 43.11 -32.07 8.52
C VAL A 112 42.97 -31.03 7.42
N GLU A 113 42.86 -29.76 7.82
CA GLU A 113 42.76 -28.61 6.91
C GLU A 113 44.15 -28.18 6.39
N PRO A 114 44.22 -27.41 5.27
CA PRO A 114 45.48 -26.87 4.75
C PRO A 114 46.30 -26.11 5.80
N GLY A 115 47.50 -26.61 6.09
CA GLY A 115 48.45 -25.98 7.03
C GLY A 115 48.15 -26.22 8.52
N GLN A 116 47.13 -27.01 8.85
CA GLN A 116 46.77 -27.34 10.23
C GLN A 116 47.77 -28.34 10.84
N THR A 117 48.18 -28.12 12.09
CA THR A 117 49.06 -29.02 12.85
C THR A 117 48.30 -29.79 13.94
N LEU A 118 48.89 -30.86 14.49
CA LEU A 118 48.35 -31.52 15.70
C LEU A 118 48.22 -30.55 16.89
N THR A 119 49.07 -29.52 16.96
CA THR A 119 48.98 -28.46 17.98
C THR A 119 47.77 -27.56 17.78
N ASP A 120 47.38 -27.28 16.53
CA ASP A 120 46.18 -26.49 16.23
C ASP A 120 44.89 -27.30 16.46
N LEU A 121 44.94 -28.61 16.21
CA LEU A 121 43.85 -29.53 16.57
C LEU A 121 43.69 -29.64 18.08
N ALA A 122 44.77 -29.84 18.83
CA ALA A 122 44.76 -29.90 20.28
C ALA A 122 44.24 -28.60 20.93
N ARG A 123 44.59 -27.43 20.36
CA ARG A 123 44.09 -26.13 20.86
C ARG A 123 42.56 -25.97 20.81
N GLN A 124 41.86 -26.74 19.98
CA GLN A 124 40.39 -26.73 19.92
C GLN A 124 39.74 -27.60 21.01
N HIS A 125 40.53 -28.39 21.75
CA HIS A 125 40.06 -29.36 22.73
C HIS A 125 40.89 -29.23 24.02
N PRO A 126 40.39 -28.49 25.04
CA PRO A 126 41.17 -28.09 26.21
C PRO A 126 41.84 -29.23 26.99
N ASP A 127 41.27 -30.44 26.94
CA ASP A 127 41.72 -31.61 27.69
C ASP A 127 42.59 -32.59 26.87
N VAL A 128 43.01 -32.20 25.65
CA VAL A 128 43.73 -33.08 24.72
C VAL A 128 45.05 -32.46 24.28
N SER A 129 46.17 -33.16 24.49
CA SER A 129 47.47 -32.71 23.99
C SER A 129 47.74 -33.21 22.55
N PRO A 130 48.67 -32.58 21.81
CA PRO A 130 49.09 -33.07 20.49
C PRO A 130 49.63 -34.50 20.55
N GLN A 131 50.24 -34.88 21.68
CA GLN A 131 50.73 -36.24 21.91
C GLN A 131 49.59 -37.22 22.12
N ASP A 132 48.48 -36.82 22.74
CA ASP A 132 47.31 -37.68 22.91
C ASP A 132 46.64 -37.97 21.57
N ILE A 133 46.55 -36.96 20.69
CA ILE A 133 46.09 -37.13 19.31
C ILE A 133 47.03 -38.08 18.56
N ALA A 134 48.34 -37.86 18.59
CA ALA A 134 49.30 -38.76 17.93
C ALA A 134 49.19 -40.21 18.43
N ARG A 135 48.97 -40.41 19.74
CA ARG A 135 48.86 -41.74 20.34
C ARG A 135 47.54 -42.45 20.05
N ALA A 136 46.47 -41.71 19.77
CA ALA A 136 45.16 -42.23 19.37
C ALA A 136 45.08 -42.59 17.87
N ASN A 137 46.09 -42.21 17.09
CA ASN A 137 46.20 -42.42 15.64
C ASN A 137 47.55 -43.02 15.25
N ARG A 138 48.19 -43.77 16.14
CA ARG A 138 49.58 -44.21 16.00
C ARG A 138 49.81 -45.02 14.72
N HIS A 139 48.83 -45.80 14.29
CA HIS A 139 48.94 -46.61 13.07
C HIS A 139 48.93 -45.77 11.78
N GLU A 140 48.21 -44.63 11.75
CA GLU A 140 48.15 -43.71 10.60
C GLU A 140 49.16 -42.56 10.69
N ILE A 141 49.57 -42.19 11.90
CA ILE A 141 50.47 -41.09 12.22
C ILE A 141 51.67 -41.61 13.04
N PRO A 142 52.59 -42.37 12.41
CA PRO A 142 53.77 -42.87 13.10
C PRO A 142 54.75 -41.74 13.49
N ASN A 143 54.63 -40.56 12.88
CA ASN A 143 55.37 -39.35 13.23
C ASN A 143 54.41 -38.17 13.45
N ALA A 144 54.36 -37.64 14.68
CA ALA A 144 53.46 -36.58 15.09
C ALA A 144 53.64 -35.25 14.31
N ASP A 145 54.79 -35.02 13.69
CA ASP A 145 55.09 -33.83 12.90
C ASP A 145 54.67 -33.96 11.42
N ARG A 146 54.10 -35.11 11.02
CA ARG A 146 53.74 -35.42 9.63
C ARG A 146 52.27 -35.81 9.52
N ILE A 147 51.41 -34.80 9.37
CA ILE A 147 50.01 -34.96 8.97
C ILE A 147 49.77 -34.29 7.62
N HIS A 148 48.88 -34.86 6.81
CA HIS A 148 48.60 -34.40 5.46
C HIS A 148 47.21 -33.77 5.33
N VAL A 149 47.07 -32.80 4.42
CA VAL A 149 45.76 -32.19 4.11
C VAL A 149 44.79 -33.27 3.61
N GLY A 150 43.58 -33.29 4.15
CA GLY A 150 42.57 -34.30 3.84
C GLY A 150 42.75 -35.61 4.61
N GLN A 151 43.80 -35.75 5.42
CA GLN A 151 43.97 -36.89 6.31
C GLN A 151 42.92 -36.85 7.42
N GLU A 152 42.34 -38.01 7.74
CA GLU A 152 41.39 -38.14 8.85
C GLU A 152 42.15 -38.48 10.12
N VAL A 153 41.80 -37.83 11.23
CA VAL A 153 42.49 -37.92 12.51
C VAL A 153 41.45 -38.02 13.63
N TRP A 154 41.61 -39.01 14.50
CA TRP A 154 40.82 -39.19 15.71
C TRP A 154 41.37 -38.31 16.84
N VAL A 155 40.57 -37.35 17.29
CA VAL A 155 40.87 -36.54 18.47
C VAL A 155 40.20 -37.21 19.68
N PRO A 156 40.95 -37.63 20.72
CA PRO A 156 40.40 -38.26 21.92
C PRO A 156 39.74 -37.20 22.83
N ALA A 157 38.71 -36.54 22.31
CA ALA A 157 37.89 -35.54 22.98
C ALA A 157 36.42 -35.87 22.77
N ASP A 158 35.59 -35.52 23.77
CA ASP A 158 34.15 -35.68 23.71
C ASP A 158 33.58 -35.05 22.44
N ARG A 159 32.89 -35.87 21.64
CA ARG A 159 32.04 -35.36 20.58
C ARG A 159 31.02 -34.39 21.20
N PRO A 160 30.93 -33.13 20.74
CA PRO A 160 29.92 -32.21 21.24
C PRO A 160 28.52 -32.75 20.93
N ALA A 161 27.65 -32.78 21.96
CA ALA A 161 26.27 -33.22 21.80
C ALA A 161 25.55 -32.37 20.76
N THR A 162 24.87 -33.03 19.82
CA THR A 162 24.00 -32.38 18.83
C THR A 162 22.87 -31.64 19.52
N ALA A 163 22.28 -30.66 18.82
CA ALA A 163 21.13 -29.92 19.34
C ALA A 163 19.98 -30.86 19.76
N LEU A 164 19.72 -31.94 19.00
CA LEU A 164 18.69 -32.91 19.35
C LEU A 164 19.06 -33.70 20.62
N GLU A 165 20.29 -34.18 20.75
CA GLU A 165 20.77 -34.90 21.95
C GLU A 165 20.67 -34.03 23.21
N GLN A 166 20.95 -32.73 23.10
CA GLN A 166 20.78 -31.77 24.21
C GLN A 166 19.31 -31.62 24.62
N LYS A 167 18.37 -31.58 23.67
CA LYS A 167 16.93 -31.50 23.98
C LYS A 167 16.37 -32.80 24.53
N VAL A 168 16.81 -33.94 24.01
CA VAL A 168 16.51 -35.27 24.56
C VAL A 168 16.89 -35.33 26.04
N LYS A 169 18.12 -34.96 26.37
CA LYS A 169 18.59 -34.92 27.77
C LYS A 169 17.76 -33.96 28.63
N ALA A 170 17.41 -32.78 28.12
CA ALA A 170 16.58 -31.83 28.85
C ALA A 170 15.18 -32.38 29.16
N THR A 171 14.55 -33.11 28.22
CA THR A 171 13.28 -33.80 28.45
C THR A 171 13.43 -34.87 29.52
N ASP A 172 14.51 -35.67 29.46
CA ASP A 172 14.78 -36.74 30.42
C ASP A 172 14.99 -36.19 31.85
N ASP A 173 15.77 -35.12 31.97
CA ASP A 173 16.00 -34.42 33.24
C ASP A 173 14.70 -33.81 33.79
N ALA A 174 13.81 -33.32 32.91
CA ALA A 174 12.53 -32.76 33.30
C ALA A 174 11.54 -33.82 33.77
N VAL A 175 11.50 -35.01 33.14
CA VAL A 175 10.71 -36.16 33.62
C VAL A 175 11.16 -36.54 35.03
N ALA A 176 12.47 -36.69 35.24
CA ALA A 176 13.03 -36.98 36.56
C ALA A 176 12.78 -35.85 37.58
N GLY A 177 12.72 -34.59 37.12
CA GLY A 177 12.36 -33.44 37.93
C GLY A 177 10.95 -33.53 38.49
N VAL A 178 9.97 -33.95 37.67
CA VAL A 178 8.58 -34.16 38.15
C VAL A 178 8.52 -35.28 39.18
N ASP A 179 9.27 -36.37 38.99
CA ASP A 179 9.31 -37.47 39.97
C ASP A 179 9.90 -37.03 41.31
N ARG A 180 11.00 -36.27 41.30
CA ARG A 180 11.59 -35.70 42.52
C ARG A 180 10.64 -34.75 43.24
N ALA A 181 9.94 -33.88 42.51
CA ALA A 181 8.96 -32.96 43.09
C ALA A 181 7.77 -33.70 43.71
N GLN A 182 7.29 -34.76 43.03
CA GLN A 182 6.20 -35.58 43.55
C GLN A 182 6.62 -36.39 44.78
N GLN A 183 7.83 -36.93 44.80
CA GLN A 183 8.38 -37.64 45.95
C GLN A 183 8.53 -36.70 47.16
N ALA A 184 9.10 -35.51 46.96
CA ALA A 184 9.24 -34.50 48.02
C ALA A 184 7.89 -34.11 48.63
N TYR A 185 6.83 -34.02 47.82
CA TYR A 185 5.48 -33.78 48.33
C TYR A 185 4.90 -34.96 49.12
N ASN A 186 5.11 -36.19 48.64
CA ASN A 186 4.59 -37.40 49.28
C ASN A 186 5.27 -37.69 50.62
N GLU A 187 6.53 -37.28 50.79
CA GLU A 187 7.33 -37.47 52.01
C GLU A 187 7.02 -36.40 53.10
N LEU A 188 6.15 -35.43 52.84
CA LEU A 188 5.78 -34.41 53.82
C LEU A 188 5.07 -35.03 55.05
N PRO A 189 5.55 -34.77 56.29
CA PRO A 189 4.90 -35.27 57.51
C PRO A 189 3.42 -34.87 57.64
N ALA A 190 2.62 -35.70 58.30
CA ALA A 190 1.18 -35.47 58.48
C ALA A 190 0.84 -34.14 59.17
N GLY A 191 1.74 -33.61 60.01
CA GLY A 191 1.62 -32.31 60.70
C GLY A 191 2.15 -31.09 59.95
N THR A 192 2.56 -31.22 58.68
CA THR A 192 3.11 -30.11 57.88
C THR A 192 2.08 -28.98 57.71
N ASN A 193 2.51 -27.73 57.90
CA ASN A 193 1.69 -26.54 57.71
C ASN A 193 1.09 -26.48 56.29
N ARG A 194 -0.19 -26.09 56.17
CA ARG A 194 -0.89 -25.96 54.89
C ARG A 194 -0.13 -25.08 53.89
N ALA A 195 0.41 -23.94 54.31
CA ALA A 195 1.14 -23.02 53.42
C ALA A 195 2.39 -23.68 52.81
N ILE A 196 3.12 -24.47 53.60
CA ILE A 196 4.31 -25.20 53.13
C ILE A 196 3.89 -26.33 52.18
N ARG A 197 2.79 -27.03 52.48
CA ARG A 197 2.25 -28.07 51.60
C ARG A 197 1.79 -27.46 50.26
N ASP A 198 1.18 -26.28 50.27
CA ASP A 198 0.77 -25.55 49.07
C ASP A 198 1.98 -25.09 48.25
N GLU A 199 3.05 -24.61 48.89
CA GLU A 199 4.31 -24.23 48.24
C GLU A 199 5.01 -25.42 47.56
N VAL A 200 5.09 -26.57 48.24
CA VAL A 200 5.65 -27.80 47.65
C VAL A 200 4.77 -28.31 46.51
N HIS A 201 3.44 -28.16 46.61
CA HIS A 201 2.52 -28.47 45.52
C HIS A 201 2.72 -27.54 44.31
N GLN A 202 3.00 -26.25 44.52
CA GLN A 202 3.39 -25.33 43.44
C GLN A 202 4.69 -25.80 42.77
N GLY A 203 5.65 -26.33 43.52
CA GLY A 203 6.85 -26.96 42.99
C GLY A 203 6.59 -28.10 42.01
N ILE A 204 5.55 -28.92 42.25
CA ILE A 204 5.11 -29.95 41.30
C ILE A 204 4.60 -29.33 40.00
N GLN A 205 3.84 -28.23 40.08
CA GLN A 205 3.33 -27.57 38.87
C GLN A 205 4.45 -26.93 38.06
N HIS A 206 5.41 -26.27 38.71
CA HIS A 206 6.60 -25.76 38.04
C HIS A 206 7.40 -26.88 37.35
N ALA A 207 7.55 -28.04 37.98
CA ALA A 207 8.21 -29.18 37.36
C ALA A 207 7.45 -29.70 36.12
N LYS A 208 6.10 -29.72 36.16
CA LYS A 208 5.27 -30.09 35.01
C LYS A 208 5.36 -29.07 33.87
N ASP A 209 5.40 -27.78 34.17
CA ASP A 209 5.59 -26.72 33.17
C ASP A 209 6.98 -26.80 32.52
N HIS A 210 8.01 -27.10 33.32
CA HIS A 210 9.35 -27.35 32.81
C HIS A 210 9.39 -28.59 31.90
N LEU A 211 8.71 -29.68 32.28
CA LEU A 211 8.55 -30.86 31.42
C LEU A 211 7.86 -30.51 30.11
N LYS A 212 6.76 -29.75 30.14
CA LYS A 212 6.06 -29.28 28.94
C LYS A 212 6.97 -28.46 28.04
N THR A 213 7.77 -27.56 28.61
CA THR A 213 8.73 -26.72 27.88
C THR A 213 9.85 -27.54 27.23
N ALA A 214 10.44 -28.48 27.97
CA ALA A 214 11.48 -29.37 27.46
C ALA A 214 10.94 -30.27 26.33
N THR A 215 9.74 -30.82 26.54
CA THR A 215 9.03 -31.66 25.55
C THR A 215 8.76 -30.87 24.26
N GLN A 216 8.30 -29.62 24.35
CA GLN A 216 8.09 -28.76 23.18
C GLN A 216 9.39 -28.53 22.41
N ALA A 217 10.50 -28.24 23.10
CA ALA A 217 11.78 -27.99 22.46
C ALA A 217 12.33 -29.24 21.73
N GLU A 218 12.14 -30.43 22.29
CA GLU A 218 12.48 -31.69 21.61
C GLU A 218 11.54 -31.95 20.43
N LEU A 219 10.24 -31.75 20.61
CA LEU A 219 9.21 -31.94 19.60
C LEU A 219 9.49 -31.10 18.35
N ASP A 220 9.79 -29.81 18.52
CA ASP A 220 10.04 -28.88 17.42
C ASP A 220 11.27 -29.27 16.59
N LEU A 221 12.34 -29.75 17.24
CA LEU A 221 13.53 -30.22 16.53
C LEU A 221 13.25 -31.50 15.73
N ARG A 222 12.48 -32.43 16.29
CA ARG A 222 12.10 -33.68 15.61
C ARG A 222 11.24 -33.41 14.38
N VAL A 223 10.23 -32.54 14.52
CA VAL A 223 9.38 -32.11 13.40
C VAL A 223 10.20 -31.41 12.31
N LYS A 224 11.12 -30.52 12.71
CA LYS A 224 12.00 -29.84 11.74
C LYS A 224 12.90 -30.81 10.98
N ALA A 225 13.38 -31.86 11.63
CA ALA A 225 14.24 -32.85 11.01
C ALA A 225 13.50 -33.76 10.00
N SER A 226 12.20 -33.96 10.15
CA SER A 226 11.40 -34.80 9.26
C SER A 226 10.80 -34.06 8.05
N LEU A 227 10.83 -32.71 8.06
CA LEU A 227 10.19 -31.90 7.02
C LEU A 227 11.16 -31.47 5.89
N PRO A 228 10.70 -31.41 4.63
CA PRO A 228 11.43 -30.75 3.54
C PRO A 228 11.69 -29.27 3.84
N ALA A 229 12.80 -28.73 3.33
CA ALA A 229 13.15 -27.32 3.51
C ALA A 229 12.02 -26.38 3.02
N GLY A 230 11.43 -25.62 3.94
CA GLY A 230 10.37 -24.65 3.67
C GLY A 230 8.92 -25.16 3.81
N ALA A 231 8.71 -26.44 4.14
CA ALA A 231 7.36 -26.96 4.38
C ALA A 231 6.85 -26.62 5.79
N PRO A 232 5.60 -26.15 5.95
CA PRO A 232 5.00 -25.92 7.27
C PRO A 232 4.64 -27.24 7.96
N PRO A 233 4.81 -27.37 9.29
CA PRO A 233 4.47 -28.57 10.04
C PRO A 233 2.96 -28.77 10.17
N THR A 234 2.52 -30.04 10.12
CA THR A 234 1.13 -30.45 10.37
C THR A 234 0.97 -31.05 11.76
N GLU A 235 -0.27 -31.16 12.25
CA GLU A 235 -0.53 -31.85 13.53
C GLU A 235 -0.19 -33.35 13.46
N ALA A 236 -0.20 -33.96 12.27
CA ALA A 236 0.27 -35.33 12.07
C ALA A 236 1.78 -35.43 12.28
N ASP A 237 2.56 -34.43 11.84
CA ASP A 237 4.00 -34.38 12.07
C ASP A 237 4.31 -34.23 13.57
N HIS A 238 3.59 -33.35 14.27
CA HIS A 238 3.69 -33.22 15.72
C HIS A 238 3.27 -34.51 16.45
N ALA A 239 2.21 -35.19 16.00
CA ALA A 239 1.80 -36.46 16.59
C ALA A 239 2.86 -37.56 16.40
N SER A 240 3.46 -37.66 15.21
CA SER A 240 4.53 -38.62 14.93
C SER A 240 5.79 -38.33 15.74
N ALA A 241 6.21 -37.07 15.82
CA ALA A 241 7.34 -36.67 16.65
C ALA A 241 7.05 -36.89 18.15
N GLY A 242 5.83 -36.65 18.60
CA GLY A 242 5.39 -36.93 19.97
C GLY A 242 5.43 -38.42 20.31
N GLN A 243 5.01 -39.29 19.39
CA GLN A 243 5.17 -40.74 19.52
C GLN A 243 6.63 -41.12 19.71
N GLN A 244 7.56 -40.59 18.91
CA GLN A 244 8.99 -40.90 19.08
C GLN A 244 9.52 -40.51 20.48
N ILE A 245 8.98 -39.43 21.09
CA ILE A 245 9.36 -39.02 22.44
C ILE A 245 8.83 -40.02 23.47
N THR A 246 7.57 -40.44 23.36
CA THR A 246 6.96 -41.39 24.31
C THR A 246 7.46 -42.82 24.14
N GLU A 247 7.84 -43.22 22.92
CA GLU A 247 8.42 -44.54 22.62
C GLU A 247 9.71 -44.80 23.43
N ARG A 248 10.51 -43.76 23.71
CA ARG A 248 11.71 -43.83 24.57
C ARG A 248 11.40 -44.30 26.00
N TYR A 249 10.14 -44.13 26.44
CA TYR A 249 9.67 -44.40 27.79
C TYR A 249 8.70 -45.57 27.89
N GLN A 250 8.54 -46.40 26.86
CA GLN A 250 7.59 -47.53 26.87
C GLN A 250 7.78 -48.50 28.06
N ALA A 251 8.99 -48.62 28.59
CA ALA A 251 9.30 -49.44 29.76
C ALA A 251 8.98 -48.77 31.12
N ASP A 252 8.62 -47.49 31.14
CA ASP A 252 8.21 -46.73 32.34
C ASP A 252 6.83 -46.08 32.13
N PRO A 253 5.73 -46.78 32.47
CA PRO A 253 4.37 -46.28 32.30
C PRO A 253 4.10 -44.96 33.02
N GLY A 254 4.81 -44.70 34.12
CA GLY A 254 4.69 -43.47 34.89
C GLY A 254 5.29 -42.27 34.18
N ALA A 255 6.41 -42.45 33.47
CA ALA A 255 7.01 -41.42 32.63
C ALA A 255 6.17 -41.14 31.37
N THR A 256 5.70 -42.20 30.69
CA THR A 256 4.85 -42.09 29.50
C THR A 256 3.60 -41.25 29.77
N LYS A 257 2.89 -41.52 30.88
CA LYS A 257 1.69 -40.75 31.24
C LYS A 257 1.96 -39.25 31.46
N LYS A 258 3.11 -38.88 32.03
CA LYS A 258 3.50 -37.48 32.23
C LYS A 258 3.77 -36.79 30.89
N LEU A 259 4.46 -37.48 29.98
CA LEU A 259 4.74 -37.00 28.63
C LEU A 259 3.47 -36.88 27.80
N ASP A 260 2.56 -37.84 27.86
CA ASP A 260 1.25 -37.76 27.20
C ASP A 260 0.48 -36.52 27.67
N THR A 261 0.45 -36.28 28.99
CA THR A 261 -0.19 -35.07 29.55
C THR A 261 0.46 -33.78 29.03
N ALA A 262 1.79 -33.75 28.94
CA ALA A 262 2.52 -32.61 28.40
C ALA A 262 2.22 -32.40 26.90
N LEU A 263 2.24 -33.47 26.11
CA LEU A 263 1.95 -33.46 24.67
C LEU A 263 0.50 -33.05 24.38
N ASP A 264 -0.46 -33.54 25.15
CA ASP A 264 -1.86 -33.13 25.08
C ASP A 264 -2.02 -31.64 25.40
N GLY A 265 -1.30 -31.16 26.43
CA GLY A 265 -1.24 -29.74 26.76
C GLY A 265 -0.66 -28.88 25.63
N LEU A 266 0.37 -29.36 24.94
CA LEU A 266 0.96 -28.67 23.78
C LEU A 266 0.05 -28.69 22.56
N LYS A 267 -0.65 -29.79 22.33
CA LYS A 267 -1.69 -29.89 21.28
C LYS A 267 -2.83 -28.91 21.54
N ALA A 268 -3.29 -28.81 22.79
CA ALA A 268 -4.30 -27.84 23.18
C ALA A 268 -3.82 -26.38 22.99
N ASP A 269 -2.56 -26.09 23.31
CA ASP A 269 -1.97 -24.77 23.06
C ASP A 269 -1.88 -24.44 21.57
N ARG A 270 -1.44 -25.39 20.74
CA ARG A 270 -1.41 -25.23 19.27
C ARG A 270 -2.81 -25.01 18.70
N TYR A 271 -3.81 -25.76 19.15
CA TYR A 271 -5.20 -25.56 18.74
C TYR A 271 -5.71 -24.18 19.15
N ARG A 272 -5.49 -23.74 20.40
CA ARG A 272 -5.87 -22.38 20.85
C ARG A 272 -5.18 -21.28 20.04
N ALA A 273 -3.96 -21.52 19.57
CA ALA A 273 -3.23 -20.61 18.70
C ALA A 273 -3.65 -20.69 17.22
N SER A 274 -4.35 -21.75 16.80
CA SER A 274 -4.82 -21.91 15.42
C SER A 274 -5.98 -20.95 15.10
N PRO A 275 -6.28 -20.71 13.81
CA PRO A 275 -7.45 -19.92 13.42
C PRO A 275 -8.76 -20.43 14.00
N GLU A 276 -8.92 -21.76 14.11
CA GLU A 276 -10.12 -22.43 14.63
C GLU A 276 -10.27 -22.23 16.14
N GLY A 277 -9.20 -22.40 16.93
CA GLY A 277 -9.29 -22.18 18.37
C GLY A 277 -9.49 -20.71 18.74
N GLN A 278 -8.87 -19.79 17.98
CA GLN A 278 -9.15 -18.35 18.12
C GLN A 278 -10.59 -18.01 17.74
N ALA A 279 -11.11 -18.63 16.68
CA ALA A 279 -12.49 -18.45 16.26
C ALA A 279 -13.49 -18.91 17.33
N GLU A 280 -13.25 -20.08 17.93
CA GLU A 280 -14.06 -20.62 19.02
C GLU A 280 -14.09 -19.67 20.23
N ALA A 281 -12.94 -19.11 20.61
CA ALA A 281 -12.85 -18.13 21.68
C ALA A 281 -13.67 -16.86 21.38
N ILE A 282 -13.54 -16.31 20.17
CA ILE A 282 -14.30 -15.12 19.73
C ILE A 282 -15.81 -15.38 19.78
N VAL A 283 -16.25 -16.53 19.24
CA VAL A 283 -17.67 -16.91 19.22
C VAL A 283 -18.21 -17.10 20.64
N ASN A 284 -17.45 -17.77 21.51
CA ASN A 284 -17.85 -17.95 22.89
C ASN A 284 -17.93 -16.62 23.63
N GLN A 285 -16.98 -15.72 23.44
CA GLN A 285 -17.06 -14.37 24.02
C GLN A 285 -18.31 -13.61 23.53
N ALA A 286 -18.58 -13.65 22.22
CA ALA A 286 -19.75 -12.99 21.65
C ALA A 286 -21.06 -13.52 22.23
N ARG A 287 -21.21 -14.85 22.40
CA ARG A 287 -22.40 -15.48 23.00
C ARG A 287 -22.72 -14.99 24.41
N HIS A 288 -21.70 -14.60 25.19
CA HIS A 288 -21.87 -14.14 26.57
C HIS A 288 -22.07 -12.62 26.69
N ALA A 289 -22.11 -11.87 25.58
CA ALA A 289 -22.18 -10.41 25.60
C ALA A 289 -23.58 -9.85 25.98
N GLY A 290 -24.62 -10.67 25.94
CA GLY A 290 -25.99 -10.27 26.30
C GLY A 290 -27.01 -10.63 25.22
N ASP A 291 -27.82 -9.66 24.81
CA ASP A 291 -28.85 -9.83 23.78
C ASP A 291 -28.28 -9.91 22.35
N ALA A 292 -29.13 -10.22 21.36
CA ALA A 292 -28.69 -10.40 19.98
C ALA A 292 -27.89 -9.19 19.40
N PRO A 293 -28.34 -7.93 19.60
CA PRO A 293 -27.52 -6.75 19.27
C PRO A 293 -26.15 -6.73 19.95
N GLN A 294 -26.08 -6.98 21.25
CA GLN A 294 -24.81 -7.00 22.00
C GLN A 294 -23.89 -8.14 21.54
N GLN A 295 -24.45 -9.33 21.27
CA GLN A 295 -23.72 -10.48 20.74
C GLN A 295 -23.11 -10.17 19.37
N MET A 296 -23.89 -9.58 18.45
CA MET A 296 -23.41 -9.20 17.12
C MET A 296 -22.36 -8.10 17.19
N GLN A 297 -22.52 -7.12 18.07
CA GLN A 297 -21.54 -6.05 18.25
C GLN A 297 -20.23 -6.59 18.85
N ALA A 298 -20.29 -7.50 19.83
CA ALA A 298 -19.11 -8.15 20.40
C ALA A 298 -18.37 -9.01 19.37
N LEU A 299 -19.12 -9.76 18.53
CA LEU A 299 -18.58 -10.51 17.40
C LEU A 299 -17.86 -9.57 16.43
N ASN A 300 -18.52 -8.49 16.00
CA ASN A 300 -17.96 -7.52 15.08
C ASN A 300 -16.69 -6.83 15.60
N ASN A 301 -16.69 -6.41 16.87
CA ASN A 301 -15.54 -5.77 17.49
C ASN A 301 -14.31 -6.71 17.51
N SER A 302 -14.55 -8.00 17.76
CA SER A 302 -13.50 -9.02 17.71
C SER A 302 -12.98 -9.21 16.27
N LEU A 303 -13.88 -9.25 15.28
CA LEU A 303 -13.52 -9.47 13.88
C LEU A 303 -12.76 -8.30 13.22
N LYS A 304 -12.95 -7.07 13.70
CA LYS A 304 -12.23 -5.88 13.20
C LYS A 304 -10.71 -5.95 13.41
N THR A 305 -10.28 -6.62 14.48
CA THR A 305 -8.85 -6.75 14.82
C THR A 305 -8.28 -8.13 14.48
N ALA A 306 -9.14 -9.10 14.15
CA ALA A 306 -8.74 -10.44 13.74
C ALA A 306 -8.05 -10.48 12.36
N LYS A 307 -7.08 -11.38 12.21
CA LYS A 307 -6.46 -11.70 10.92
C LYS A 307 -7.49 -12.32 9.95
N SER A 308 -7.20 -12.29 8.65
CA SER A 308 -8.07 -12.83 7.59
C SER A 308 -8.48 -14.29 7.85
N GLU A 309 -7.53 -15.13 8.23
CA GLU A 309 -7.73 -16.57 8.42
C GLU A 309 -8.65 -16.84 9.63
N VAL A 310 -8.49 -16.05 10.70
CA VAL A 310 -9.33 -16.13 11.91
C VAL A 310 -10.74 -15.63 11.61
N ARG A 311 -10.88 -14.53 10.86
CA ARG A 311 -12.19 -14.00 10.46
C ARG A 311 -12.97 -15.03 9.66
N GLU A 312 -12.32 -15.68 8.70
CA GLU A 312 -12.92 -16.74 7.91
C GLU A 312 -13.30 -17.95 8.76
N ALA A 313 -12.43 -18.38 9.68
CA ALA A 313 -12.72 -19.45 10.63
C ALA A 313 -13.92 -19.14 11.53
N VAL A 314 -14.05 -17.91 12.05
CA VAL A 314 -15.23 -17.46 12.83
C VAL A 314 -16.50 -17.57 12.00
N LEU A 315 -16.50 -17.00 10.79
CA LEU A 315 -17.66 -17.00 9.91
C LEU A 315 -18.06 -18.43 9.51
N ASN A 316 -17.09 -19.33 9.30
CA ASN A 316 -17.36 -20.70 8.91
C ASN A 316 -17.69 -21.63 10.09
N SER A 317 -17.31 -21.27 11.32
CA SER A 317 -17.57 -22.06 12.53
C SER A 317 -19.07 -22.20 12.82
N ALA A 318 -19.51 -23.40 13.21
CA ALA A 318 -20.91 -23.67 13.56
C ALA A 318 -21.49 -22.66 14.57
N GLY A 319 -20.67 -22.22 15.53
CA GLY A 319 -21.12 -21.24 16.51
C GLY A 319 -21.26 -19.81 15.99
N GLY A 320 -20.41 -19.37 15.05
CA GLY A 320 -20.57 -18.10 14.36
C GLY A 320 -21.81 -18.09 13.45
N GLN A 321 -22.10 -19.22 12.79
CA GLN A 321 -23.33 -19.38 12.00
C GLN A 321 -24.58 -19.28 12.89
N GLN A 322 -24.56 -19.97 14.03
CA GLN A 322 -25.66 -19.96 15.00
C GLN A 322 -25.95 -18.54 15.53
N LEU A 323 -24.91 -17.78 15.89
CA LEU A 323 -25.06 -16.38 16.33
C LEU A 323 -25.76 -15.52 15.28
N THR A 324 -25.38 -15.69 14.01
CA THR A 324 -25.97 -14.94 12.89
C THR A 324 -27.44 -15.33 12.67
N GLN A 325 -27.76 -16.63 12.78
CA GLN A 325 -29.13 -17.13 12.67
C GLN A 325 -30.01 -16.65 13.83
N ASP A 326 -29.52 -16.66 15.05
CA ASP A 326 -30.26 -16.21 16.22
C ASP A 326 -30.50 -14.68 16.19
N ALA A 327 -29.52 -13.91 15.70
CA ALA A 327 -29.70 -12.49 15.44
C ALA A 327 -30.75 -12.23 14.35
N ALA A 328 -30.73 -12.98 13.24
CA ALA A 328 -31.75 -12.88 12.20
C ALA A 328 -33.15 -13.21 12.73
N ARG A 329 -33.29 -14.30 13.51
CA ARG A 329 -34.55 -14.68 14.16
C ARG A 329 -35.08 -13.57 15.07
N TRP A 330 -34.23 -13.00 15.92
CA TRP A 330 -34.60 -11.88 16.79
C TRP A 330 -35.09 -10.66 15.98
N ALA A 331 -34.45 -10.40 14.83
CA ALA A 331 -34.84 -9.30 13.95
C ALA A 331 -36.21 -9.55 13.31
N THR A 332 -36.48 -10.78 12.89
CA THR A 332 -37.72 -11.18 12.20
C THR A 332 -38.83 -11.64 13.14
N ASP A 333 -38.57 -11.74 14.44
CA ASP A 333 -39.55 -12.13 15.47
C ASP A 333 -40.88 -11.33 15.42
N PRO A 334 -40.90 -10.01 15.11
CA PRO A 334 -42.15 -9.27 14.94
C PRO A 334 -43.06 -9.86 13.84
N LEU A 335 -42.49 -10.53 12.83
CA LEU A 335 -43.22 -11.06 11.68
C LEU A 335 -43.97 -12.37 11.98
N ALA A 336 -43.83 -12.93 13.19
CA ALA A 336 -44.51 -14.14 13.64
C ALA A 336 -44.40 -15.32 12.63
N GLY A 337 -43.21 -15.52 12.06
CA GLY A 337 -42.96 -16.58 11.06
C GLY A 337 -43.60 -16.34 9.69
N GLY A 338 -44.08 -15.12 9.42
CA GLY A 338 -44.76 -14.75 8.17
C GLY A 338 -46.29 -14.73 8.25
N ASP A 339 -46.88 -15.05 9.41
CA ASP A 339 -48.33 -15.02 9.64
C ASP A 339 -48.79 -13.60 9.96
N VAL A 340 -49.58 -13.02 9.05
CA VAL A 340 -49.93 -11.59 9.11
C VAL A 340 -50.82 -11.25 10.29
N GLN A 341 -51.77 -12.12 10.63
CA GLN A 341 -52.69 -11.88 11.75
C GLN A 341 -51.96 -12.01 13.08
N LYS A 342 -51.15 -13.07 13.25
CA LYS A 342 -50.35 -13.24 14.47
C LYS A 342 -49.34 -12.11 14.67
N ALA A 343 -48.76 -11.62 13.57
CA ALA A 343 -47.83 -10.50 13.62
C ALA A 343 -48.52 -9.20 14.09
N ASP A 344 -49.73 -8.91 13.60
CA ASP A 344 -50.51 -7.74 14.04
C ASP A 344 -50.94 -7.87 15.51
N ASP A 345 -51.43 -9.05 15.92
CA ASP A 345 -51.82 -9.31 17.31
C ASP A 345 -50.62 -9.14 18.26
N LYS A 346 -49.45 -9.67 17.88
CA LYS A 346 -48.19 -9.48 18.60
C LYS A 346 -47.79 -8.01 18.67
N ALA A 347 -47.93 -7.26 17.58
CA ALA A 347 -47.59 -5.84 17.55
C ALA A 347 -48.47 -4.98 18.47
N ARG A 348 -49.77 -5.31 18.58
CA ARG A 348 -50.69 -4.64 19.52
C ARG A 348 -50.30 -4.89 20.98
N GLN A 349 -49.77 -6.08 21.27
CA GLN A 349 -49.37 -6.47 22.62
C GLN A 349 -47.99 -5.91 23.01
N GLU A 350 -47.01 -5.98 22.10
CA GLU A 350 -45.61 -5.74 22.44
C GLU A 350 -45.08 -4.37 21.99
N PHE A 351 -45.69 -3.76 20.96
CA PHE A 351 -45.15 -2.55 20.33
C PHE A 351 -46.07 -1.33 20.48
N ASN A 352 -47.16 -1.43 21.27
CA ASN A 352 -48.19 -0.39 21.44
C ASN A 352 -48.69 0.19 20.10
N GLY A 353 -48.69 -0.62 19.04
CA GLY A 353 -49.04 -0.21 17.68
C GLY A 353 -50.07 -1.16 17.09
N ALA A 354 -51.13 -0.60 16.51
CA ALA A 354 -52.12 -1.34 15.74
C ALA A 354 -51.90 -1.10 14.25
N GLY A 355 -51.99 -2.14 13.44
CA GLY A 355 -51.95 -2.04 11.99
C GLY A 355 -50.96 -3.02 11.39
N PRO A 356 -51.34 -3.71 10.31
CA PRO A 356 -50.59 -4.85 9.82
C PRO A 356 -49.24 -4.45 9.18
N GLN A 357 -48.91 -3.16 9.05
CA GLN A 357 -47.59 -2.69 8.60
C GLN A 357 -46.57 -2.51 9.74
N VAL A 358 -47.02 -2.40 10.99
CA VAL A 358 -46.14 -2.21 12.18
C VAL A 358 -45.12 -3.35 12.32
N PRO A 359 -45.49 -4.64 12.13
CA PRO A 359 -44.53 -5.73 12.24
C PRO A 359 -43.41 -5.64 11.19
N GLY A 360 -43.77 -5.38 9.92
CA GLY A 360 -42.82 -5.21 8.83
C GLY A 360 -41.82 -4.09 9.07
N GLY A 361 -42.31 -2.90 9.44
CA GLY A 361 -41.46 -1.76 9.77
C GLY A 361 -40.54 -2.01 10.97
N THR A 362 -41.05 -2.69 12.01
CA THR A 362 -40.28 -3.04 13.22
C THR A 362 -39.17 -4.05 12.92
N ALA A 363 -39.45 -5.07 12.10
CA ALA A 363 -38.45 -6.04 11.68
C ALA A 363 -37.30 -5.39 10.89
N MET A 364 -37.62 -4.49 9.94
CA MET A 364 -36.60 -3.76 9.19
C MET A 364 -35.78 -2.83 10.09
N LYS A 365 -36.41 -2.18 11.09
CA LYS A 365 -35.69 -1.38 12.09
C LYS A 365 -34.72 -2.23 12.92
N ARG A 366 -35.12 -3.43 13.33
CA ARG A 366 -34.25 -4.37 14.07
C ARG A 366 -33.09 -4.88 13.21
N LEU A 367 -33.35 -5.21 11.94
CA LEU A 367 -32.28 -5.58 11.00
C LEU A 367 -31.31 -4.42 10.76
N GLU A 368 -31.81 -3.20 10.63
CA GLU A 368 -30.97 -2.00 10.51
C GLU A 368 -30.16 -1.78 11.78
N GLN A 369 -30.70 -2.00 12.97
CA GLN A 369 -29.94 -1.93 14.21
C GLN A 369 -28.81 -2.98 14.25
N LEU A 370 -29.12 -4.24 13.89
CA LEU A 370 -28.14 -5.33 13.94
C LEU A 370 -27.03 -5.19 12.93
N THR A 371 -27.35 -4.74 11.71
CA THR A 371 -26.37 -4.67 10.63
C THR A 371 -25.55 -3.37 10.65
N ARG A 372 -25.87 -2.43 11.55
CA ARG A 372 -25.16 -1.16 11.66
C ARG A 372 -23.71 -1.39 12.09
N ASP A 373 -22.78 -0.78 11.37
CA ASP A 373 -21.33 -0.86 11.61
C ASP A 373 -20.71 -2.27 11.57
N LEU A 374 -21.46 -3.27 11.10
CA LEU A 374 -20.95 -4.62 10.85
C LEU A 374 -20.04 -4.66 9.62
N ASP A 375 -19.10 -5.59 9.62
CA ASP A 375 -18.39 -5.99 8.40
C ASP A 375 -19.40 -6.30 7.27
N PRO A 376 -19.18 -5.82 6.03
CA PRO A 376 -20.14 -5.97 4.94
C PRO A 376 -20.54 -7.42 4.64
N ALA A 377 -19.62 -8.38 4.78
CA ALA A 377 -19.92 -9.79 4.54
C ALA A 377 -20.81 -10.37 5.65
N LEU A 378 -20.55 -9.98 6.91
CA LEU A 378 -21.39 -10.39 8.05
C LEU A 378 -22.78 -9.76 7.98
N ALA A 379 -22.87 -8.47 7.62
CA ALA A 379 -24.14 -7.77 7.42
C ALA A 379 -24.99 -8.42 6.32
N ALA A 380 -24.37 -8.73 5.18
CA ALA A 380 -25.04 -9.41 4.08
C ALA A 380 -25.52 -10.81 4.48
N ARG A 381 -24.71 -11.57 5.21
CA ARG A 381 -25.09 -12.91 5.69
C ARG A 381 -26.27 -12.86 6.67
N LEU A 382 -26.20 -12.00 7.69
CA LEU A 382 -27.31 -11.81 8.65
C LEU A 382 -28.60 -11.46 7.92
N THR A 383 -28.51 -10.56 6.95
CA THR A 383 -29.63 -10.19 6.10
C THR A 383 -30.16 -11.40 5.32
N SER A 384 -29.28 -12.22 4.74
CA SER A 384 -29.67 -13.45 4.02
C SER A 384 -30.41 -14.45 4.91
N GLU A 385 -29.99 -14.63 6.17
CA GLU A 385 -30.68 -15.50 7.13
C GLU A 385 -32.09 -15.00 7.48
N ALA A 386 -32.32 -13.69 7.43
CA ALA A 386 -33.64 -13.08 7.69
C ALA A 386 -34.58 -13.12 6.48
N MET A 387 -34.05 -13.21 5.26
CA MET A 387 -34.81 -13.10 4.01
C MET A 387 -35.95 -14.10 3.86
N PRO A 388 -35.84 -15.39 4.26
CA PRO A 388 -36.95 -16.34 4.14
C PRO A 388 -38.21 -15.88 4.88
N THR A 389 -38.07 -15.46 6.14
CA THR A 389 -39.21 -15.01 6.96
C THR A 389 -39.76 -13.66 6.48
N VAL A 390 -38.88 -12.71 6.15
CA VAL A 390 -39.28 -11.43 5.56
C VAL A 390 -40.06 -11.65 4.27
N GLY A 391 -39.55 -12.52 3.40
CA GLY A 391 -40.14 -12.81 2.11
C GLY A 391 -41.50 -13.48 2.22
N GLN A 392 -41.65 -14.46 3.12
CA GLN A 392 -42.93 -15.11 3.38
C GLN A 392 -43.97 -14.12 3.92
N TYR A 393 -43.57 -13.26 4.85
CA TYR A 393 -44.44 -12.21 5.38
C TYR A 393 -44.91 -11.26 4.28
N VAL A 394 -43.99 -10.81 3.41
CA VAL A 394 -44.32 -9.92 2.29
C VAL A 394 -45.34 -10.55 1.35
N SER A 395 -45.12 -11.79 0.94
CA SER A 395 -46.04 -12.50 0.04
C SER A 395 -47.43 -12.69 0.66
N ASN A 396 -47.50 -13.09 1.93
CA ASN A 396 -48.78 -13.28 2.62
C ASN A 396 -49.53 -11.95 2.78
N TYR A 397 -48.82 -10.89 3.15
CA TYR A 397 -49.40 -9.56 3.30
C TYR A 397 -49.94 -9.02 1.98
N GLN A 398 -49.18 -9.13 0.89
CA GLN A 398 -49.61 -8.71 -0.44
C GLN A 398 -50.85 -9.49 -0.90
N GLY A 399 -50.89 -10.81 -0.63
CA GLY A 399 -52.06 -11.64 -0.93
C GLY A 399 -53.31 -11.23 -0.16
N GLN A 400 -53.17 -10.78 1.09
CA GLN A 400 -54.30 -10.39 1.95
C GLN A 400 -54.78 -8.95 1.69
N PHE A 401 -53.86 -8.00 1.49
CA PHE A 401 -54.18 -6.57 1.48
C PHE A 401 -53.93 -5.85 0.15
N GLY A 402 -53.28 -6.50 -0.83
CA GLY A 402 -52.92 -5.88 -2.11
C GLY A 402 -51.97 -4.67 -2.02
N SER A 403 -51.34 -4.47 -0.85
CA SER A 403 -50.45 -3.35 -0.55
C SER A 403 -49.12 -3.84 0.04
N GLN A 404 -48.19 -2.93 0.32
CA GLN A 404 -46.86 -3.29 0.82
C GLN A 404 -46.81 -3.31 2.37
N PRO A 405 -46.04 -4.22 2.98
CA PRO A 405 -46.06 -4.47 4.42
C PRO A 405 -45.14 -3.57 5.27
N LEU A 406 -44.25 -2.78 4.67
CA LEU A 406 -43.16 -2.12 5.41
C LEU A 406 -43.46 -0.68 5.83
N GLY A 407 -44.36 0.01 5.12
CA GLY A 407 -44.53 1.46 5.20
C GLY A 407 -43.26 2.25 4.84
N PRO A 408 -43.30 3.60 4.84
CA PRO A 408 -42.17 4.43 4.40
C PRO A 408 -40.91 4.25 5.26
N THR A 409 -41.05 4.22 6.59
CA THR A 409 -39.92 4.05 7.51
C THR A 409 -39.31 2.65 7.43
N GLY A 410 -40.13 1.61 7.27
CA GLY A 410 -39.64 0.25 7.08
C GLY A 410 -38.90 0.11 5.76
N MET A 411 -39.40 0.74 4.69
CA MET A 411 -38.73 0.78 3.39
C MET A 411 -37.38 1.50 3.47
N ALA A 412 -37.31 2.64 4.16
CA ALA A 412 -36.05 3.36 4.36
C ALA A 412 -35.01 2.52 5.12
N ASN A 413 -35.43 1.77 6.14
CA ASN A 413 -34.53 0.86 6.86
C ASN A 413 -34.12 -0.35 5.99
N MET A 414 -35.05 -0.90 5.20
CA MET A 414 -34.75 -1.99 4.27
C MET A 414 -33.67 -1.57 3.27
N LEU A 415 -33.80 -0.39 2.66
CA LEU A 415 -32.81 0.13 1.71
C LEU A 415 -31.42 0.26 2.35
N LYS A 416 -31.34 0.78 3.59
CA LYS A 416 -30.08 0.85 4.35
C LYS A 416 -29.50 -0.54 4.66
N VAL A 417 -30.35 -1.52 4.96
CA VAL A 417 -29.92 -2.91 5.22
C VAL A 417 -29.38 -3.55 3.95
N LEU A 418 -30.06 -3.39 2.82
CA LEU A 418 -29.65 -3.96 1.53
C LEU A 418 -28.36 -3.35 0.99
N ASP A 419 -28.10 -2.07 1.26
CA ASP A 419 -26.83 -1.42 0.93
C ASP A 419 -25.63 -2.08 1.63
N ARG A 420 -25.85 -2.65 2.83
CA ARG A 420 -24.77 -3.22 3.64
C ARG A 420 -24.33 -4.55 3.04
N GLY A 421 -23.17 -4.51 2.39
CA GLY A 421 -22.63 -5.66 1.69
C GLY A 421 -23.19 -5.85 0.29
N ALA A 422 -23.77 -4.82 -0.33
CA ALA A 422 -24.23 -4.85 -1.74
C ALA A 422 -23.14 -5.28 -2.74
N ASP A 423 -21.86 -5.09 -2.39
CA ASP A 423 -20.73 -5.54 -3.22
C ASP A 423 -20.40 -7.04 -3.07
N THR A 424 -20.95 -7.69 -2.04
CA THR A 424 -20.78 -9.13 -1.79
C THR A 424 -21.80 -9.96 -2.58
N PRO A 425 -21.49 -11.22 -2.93
CA PRO A 425 -22.46 -12.11 -3.58
C PRO A 425 -23.77 -12.28 -2.79
N ALA A 426 -23.68 -12.40 -1.46
CA ALA A 426 -24.84 -12.53 -0.58
C ALA A 426 -25.70 -11.25 -0.57
N GLY A 427 -25.08 -10.07 -0.52
CA GLY A 427 -25.81 -8.80 -0.55
C GLY A 427 -26.53 -8.57 -1.88
N LYS A 428 -25.92 -8.94 -3.02
CA LYS A 428 -26.60 -8.92 -4.32
C LYS A 428 -27.82 -9.84 -4.35
N ALA A 429 -27.66 -11.07 -3.87
CA ALA A 429 -28.78 -12.01 -3.77
C ALA A 429 -29.91 -11.47 -2.86
N ASN A 430 -29.57 -10.76 -1.78
CA ASN A 430 -30.55 -10.10 -0.92
C ASN A 430 -31.30 -8.97 -1.64
N ILE A 431 -30.57 -8.13 -2.40
CA ILE A 431 -31.16 -7.08 -3.24
C ILE A 431 -32.13 -7.68 -4.26
N ASP A 432 -31.67 -8.69 -5.02
CA ASP A 432 -32.47 -9.34 -6.07
C ASP A 432 -33.71 -10.02 -5.49
N SER A 433 -33.56 -10.71 -4.35
CA SER A 433 -34.66 -11.34 -3.63
C SER A 433 -35.74 -10.32 -3.25
N MET A 434 -35.35 -9.17 -2.68
CA MET A 434 -36.32 -8.13 -2.32
C MET A 434 -36.92 -7.44 -3.55
N ALA A 435 -36.13 -7.22 -4.60
CA ALA A 435 -36.60 -6.62 -5.84
C ALA A 435 -37.70 -7.48 -6.49
N GLN A 436 -37.52 -8.81 -6.54
CA GLN A 436 -38.52 -9.76 -7.06
C GLN A 436 -39.88 -9.68 -6.34
N ARG A 437 -39.92 -9.14 -5.12
CA ARG A 437 -41.16 -8.95 -4.35
C ARG A 437 -41.85 -7.60 -4.62
N GLY A 438 -41.26 -6.78 -5.49
CA GLY A 438 -41.86 -5.54 -5.99
C GLY A 438 -42.05 -4.46 -4.91
N LEU A 439 -41.25 -4.45 -3.84
CA LEU A 439 -41.38 -3.43 -2.80
C LEU A 439 -40.84 -2.09 -3.31
N TYR A 440 -41.64 -1.04 -3.16
CA TYR A 440 -41.35 0.27 -3.70
C TYR A 440 -42.08 1.36 -2.93
N ASP A 441 -41.32 2.30 -2.39
CA ASP A 441 -41.81 3.59 -1.91
C ASP A 441 -40.97 4.68 -2.58
N ARG A 442 -41.65 5.58 -3.30
CA ARG A 442 -41.02 6.63 -4.11
C ARG A 442 -40.12 7.54 -3.27
N ASP A 443 -40.64 8.00 -2.13
CA ASP A 443 -39.95 8.99 -1.31
C ASP A 443 -38.83 8.35 -0.48
N ALA A 444 -39.04 7.15 0.04
CA ALA A 444 -37.98 6.39 0.71
C ALA A 444 -36.81 6.11 -0.23
N LEU A 445 -37.08 5.71 -1.48
CA LEU A 445 -36.02 5.45 -2.45
C LEU A 445 -35.25 6.73 -2.81
N ARG A 446 -35.96 7.81 -3.15
CA ARG A 446 -35.33 9.09 -3.50
C ARG A 446 -34.50 9.62 -2.33
N LEU A 447 -35.05 9.60 -1.11
CA LEU A 447 -34.35 10.10 0.09
C LEU A 447 -33.13 9.26 0.42
N HIS A 448 -33.23 7.93 0.32
CA HIS A 448 -32.11 7.01 0.49
C HIS A 448 -30.95 7.35 -0.44
N VAL A 449 -31.21 7.44 -1.74
CA VAL A 449 -30.16 7.77 -2.73
C VAL A 449 -29.65 9.20 -2.55
N SER A 450 -30.52 10.17 -2.24
CA SER A 450 -30.08 11.55 -1.97
C SER A 450 -29.23 11.69 -0.70
N GLY A 451 -29.35 10.77 0.25
CA GLY A 451 -28.53 10.69 1.45
C GLY A 451 -27.21 9.93 1.24
N GLY A 452 -26.90 9.54 0.00
CA GLY A 452 -25.70 8.76 -0.33
C GLY A 452 -25.92 7.24 -0.37
N GLY A 453 -27.16 6.76 -0.23
CA GLY A 453 -27.50 5.35 -0.40
C GLY A 453 -27.30 4.85 -1.83
N SER A 454 -27.08 3.56 -2.01
CA SER A 454 -26.88 2.94 -3.31
C SER A 454 -28.19 2.87 -4.11
N PRO A 455 -28.18 3.18 -5.43
CA PRO A 455 -29.31 2.95 -6.30
C PRO A 455 -29.41 1.48 -6.77
N ALA A 456 -28.57 0.57 -6.27
CA ALA A 456 -28.54 -0.83 -6.70
C ALA A 456 -29.90 -1.53 -6.56
N TYR A 457 -30.65 -1.24 -5.49
CA TYR A 457 -32.01 -1.77 -5.35
C TYR A 457 -32.96 -1.24 -6.42
N ALA A 458 -32.89 0.06 -6.76
CA ALA A 458 -33.70 0.63 -7.84
C ALA A 458 -33.37 -0.01 -9.18
N VAL A 459 -32.09 -0.26 -9.45
CA VAL A 459 -31.61 -0.95 -10.66
C VAL A 459 -32.20 -2.36 -10.71
N ALA A 460 -32.07 -3.16 -9.64
CA ALA A 460 -32.61 -4.51 -9.59
C ALA A 460 -34.15 -4.55 -9.71
N LEU A 461 -34.84 -3.62 -9.04
CA LEU A 461 -36.30 -3.48 -9.06
C LEU A 461 -36.80 -3.07 -10.46
N SER A 462 -36.10 -2.17 -11.15
CA SER A 462 -36.47 -1.72 -12.50
C SER A 462 -36.45 -2.83 -13.55
N GLN A 463 -35.74 -3.94 -13.27
CA GLN A 463 -35.63 -5.09 -14.16
C GLN A 463 -36.72 -6.14 -13.92
N GLN A 464 -37.57 -5.95 -12.90
CA GLN A 464 -38.60 -6.93 -12.55
C GLN A 464 -39.84 -6.79 -13.44
N PRO A 465 -40.48 -7.91 -13.83
CA PRO A 465 -41.71 -7.87 -14.60
C PRO A 465 -42.82 -7.10 -13.87
N GLY A 466 -43.56 -6.24 -14.59
CA GLY A 466 -44.71 -5.50 -14.05
C GLY A 466 -44.35 -4.26 -13.22
N ILE A 467 -43.08 -3.93 -13.06
CA ILE A 467 -42.62 -2.68 -12.43
C ILE A 467 -42.50 -1.57 -13.48
N ASP A 468 -42.94 -0.36 -13.14
CA ASP A 468 -42.64 0.86 -13.91
C ASP A 468 -41.14 1.21 -13.77
N SER A 469 -40.33 0.63 -14.65
CA SER A 469 -38.88 0.83 -14.67
C SER A 469 -38.51 2.31 -14.77
N ALA A 470 -39.24 3.09 -15.57
CA ALA A 470 -38.94 4.51 -15.79
C ALA A 470 -39.19 5.32 -14.52
N GLY A 471 -40.34 5.11 -13.87
CA GLY A 471 -40.70 5.79 -12.63
C GLY A 471 -39.74 5.48 -11.47
N VAL A 472 -39.32 4.22 -11.32
CA VAL A 472 -38.35 3.79 -10.29
C VAL A 472 -36.97 4.41 -10.53
N LEU A 473 -36.46 4.31 -11.76
CA LEU A 473 -35.14 4.84 -12.10
C LEU A 473 -35.10 6.37 -12.02
N GLN A 474 -36.19 7.05 -12.37
CA GLN A 474 -36.28 8.49 -12.22
C GLN A 474 -36.04 8.94 -10.77
N GLN A 475 -36.53 8.20 -9.76
CA GLN A 475 -36.26 8.54 -8.36
C GLN A 475 -34.80 8.32 -7.98
N ALA A 476 -34.16 7.26 -8.51
CA ALA A 476 -32.74 7.03 -8.32
C ALA A 476 -31.91 8.17 -8.95
N TYR A 477 -32.23 8.58 -10.17
CA TYR A 477 -31.55 9.69 -10.85
C TYR A 477 -31.73 11.02 -10.10
N HIS A 478 -32.95 11.33 -9.65
CA HIS A 478 -33.21 12.52 -8.83
C HIS A 478 -32.44 12.47 -7.49
N GLY A 479 -32.33 11.30 -6.87
CA GLY A 479 -31.53 11.11 -5.67
C GLY A 479 -30.04 11.39 -5.91
N VAL A 480 -29.46 10.82 -6.98
CA VAL A 480 -28.06 11.08 -7.36
C VAL A 480 -27.84 12.55 -7.68
N ALA A 481 -28.78 13.20 -8.39
CA ALA A 481 -28.71 14.63 -8.67
C ALA A 481 -28.74 15.47 -7.39
N ALA A 482 -29.60 15.15 -6.43
CA ALA A 482 -29.65 15.84 -5.14
C ALA A 482 -28.36 15.64 -4.32
N TYR A 483 -27.75 14.46 -4.38
CA TYR A 483 -26.45 14.21 -3.74
C TYR A 483 -25.33 15.04 -4.37
N ARG A 484 -25.34 15.19 -5.70
CA ARG A 484 -24.39 16.08 -6.41
C ARG A 484 -24.54 17.55 -6.02
N THR A 485 -25.75 18.01 -5.69
CA THR A 485 -25.96 19.37 -5.16
C THR A 485 -25.25 19.54 -3.82
N GLN A 486 -25.29 18.54 -2.92
CA GLN A 486 -24.55 18.58 -1.64
C GLN A 486 -23.02 18.61 -1.86
N ILE A 487 -22.52 17.86 -2.86
CA ILE A 487 -21.12 17.94 -3.28
C ILE A 487 -20.78 19.35 -3.75
N THR A 488 -21.66 19.97 -4.55
CA THR A 488 -21.47 21.33 -5.05
C THR A 488 -21.41 22.34 -3.91
N GLU A 489 -22.27 22.23 -2.90
CA GLU A 489 -22.24 23.09 -1.71
C GLU A 489 -20.91 22.92 -0.94
N THR A 490 -20.48 21.68 -0.73
CA THR A 490 -19.22 21.37 -0.05
C THR A 490 -18.01 21.89 -0.83
N ALA A 491 -18.01 21.70 -2.16
CA ALA A 491 -16.97 22.16 -3.06
C ALA A 491 -16.90 23.69 -3.11
N ARG A 492 -18.04 24.40 -3.09
CA ARG A 492 -18.08 25.87 -2.99
C ARG A 492 -17.55 26.36 -1.65
N ALA A 493 -17.97 25.75 -0.54
CA ALA A 493 -17.45 26.10 0.78
C ALA A 493 -15.94 25.89 0.86
N TYR A 494 -15.45 24.79 0.28
CA TYR A 494 -14.02 24.52 0.19
C TYR A 494 -13.28 25.50 -0.70
N SER A 495 -13.84 25.82 -1.88
CA SER A 495 -13.28 26.81 -2.80
C SER A 495 -13.19 28.19 -2.15
N GLY A 496 -14.25 28.64 -1.45
CA GLY A 496 -14.25 29.89 -0.69
C GLY A 496 -13.24 29.89 0.45
N HIS A 497 -13.10 28.77 1.16
CA HIS A 497 -12.08 28.62 2.20
C HIS A 497 -10.64 28.73 1.67
N MET A 498 -10.42 28.29 0.42
CA MET A 498 -9.12 28.32 -0.26
C MET A 498 -8.93 29.55 -1.16
N GLU A 499 -9.92 30.45 -1.26
CA GLU A 499 -9.96 31.55 -2.23
C GLU A 499 -8.76 32.48 -2.09
N GLU A 500 -8.52 33.01 -0.89
CA GLU A 500 -7.42 33.94 -0.62
C GLU A 500 -6.05 33.30 -0.90
N LEU A 501 -5.82 32.08 -0.39
CA LEU A 501 -4.58 31.37 -0.67
C LEU A 501 -4.43 31.09 -2.17
N GLY A 502 -5.51 30.71 -2.84
CA GLY A 502 -5.54 30.50 -4.28
C GLY A 502 -5.18 31.75 -5.05
N TRP A 503 -5.71 32.91 -4.65
CA TRP A 503 -5.40 34.21 -5.23
C TRP A 503 -3.93 34.59 -5.01
N LEU A 504 -3.41 34.43 -3.79
CA LEU A 504 -2.01 34.70 -3.44
C LEU A 504 -1.06 33.88 -4.30
N VAL A 505 -1.35 32.58 -4.38
CA VAL A 505 -0.60 31.63 -5.19
C VAL A 505 -0.67 32.08 -6.64
N GLN A 506 -1.87 32.30 -7.20
CA GLN A 506 -2.09 32.70 -8.60
C GLN A 506 -1.33 33.97 -9.00
N ASN A 507 -1.32 35.00 -8.16
CA ASN A 507 -0.78 36.31 -8.52
C ASN A 507 0.70 36.46 -8.15
N HIS A 508 1.15 35.83 -7.05
CA HIS A 508 2.51 36.01 -6.53
C HIS A 508 3.41 34.79 -6.71
N GLY A 509 2.84 33.60 -6.88
CA GLY A 509 3.58 32.34 -6.93
C GLY A 509 4.49 32.20 -8.15
N GLY A 510 4.15 32.81 -9.29
CA GLY A 510 5.01 32.82 -10.49
C GLY A 510 6.31 33.60 -10.31
N SER A 511 6.37 34.45 -9.28
CA SER A 511 7.55 35.25 -8.92
C SER A 511 8.49 34.49 -7.98
N MET A 512 8.13 33.27 -7.56
CA MET A 512 8.81 32.49 -6.52
C MET A 512 9.42 31.20 -7.07
N THR A 513 10.53 30.78 -6.49
CA THR A 513 11.01 29.40 -6.66
C THR A 513 10.05 28.43 -5.97
N PRO A 514 10.04 27.14 -6.36
CA PRO A 514 9.16 26.16 -5.74
C PRO A 514 9.31 26.06 -4.20
N GLN A 515 10.54 26.22 -3.68
CA GLN A 515 10.82 26.18 -2.24
C GLN A 515 10.31 27.45 -1.53
N GLN A 516 10.46 28.62 -2.15
CA GLN A 516 9.92 29.87 -1.61
C GLN A 516 8.39 29.84 -1.58
N LEU A 517 7.74 29.36 -2.64
CA LEU A 517 6.30 29.22 -2.69
C LEU A 517 5.78 28.27 -1.59
N GLN A 518 6.47 27.14 -1.38
CA GLN A 518 6.13 26.24 -0.28
C GLN A 518 6.24 26.93 1.08
N LYS A 519 7.31 27.71 1.29
CA LYS A 519 7.50 28.46 2.53
C LYS A 519 6.41 29.52 2.70
N ALA A 520 6.07 30.25 1.65
CA ALA A 520 5.01 31.26 1.66
C ALA A 520 3.65 30.66 2.04
N ILE A 521 3.31 29.50 1.49
CA ILE A 521 2.09 28.75 1.84
C ILE A 521 2.15 28.27 3.29
N ALA A 522 3.33 27.82 3.76
CA ALA A 522 3.54 27.39 5.14
C ALA A 522 3.33 28.53 6.14
N ASP A 523 3.99 29.66 5.92
CA ASP A 523 3.88 30.84 6.76
C ASP A 523 2.45 31.41 6.73
N TYR A 524 1.80 31.47 5.56
CA TYR A 524 0.37 31.85 5.44
C TYR A 524 -0.54 30.93 6.27
N THR A 525 -0.35 29.62 6.17
CA THR A 525 -1.19 28.64 6.90
C THR A 525 -0.98 28.79 8.40
N GLN A 526 0.27 29.03 8.82
CA GLN A 526 0.60 29.31 10.22
C GLN A 526 -0.06 30.59 10.72
N ASP A 527 -0.05 31.67 9.92
CA ASP A 527 -0.68 32.96 10.24
C ASP A 527 -2.22 32.82 10.40
N LYS A 528 -2.88 32.00 9.57
CA LYS A 528 -4.33 31.72 9.70
C LYS A 528 -4.67 30.87 10.93
N GLY A 529 -3.70 30.12 11.46
CA GLY A 529 -3.83 29.30 12.65
C GLY A 529 -4.46 27.92 12.44
N PRO A 530 -4.40 27.05 13.45
CA PRO A 530 -4.76 25.63 13.33
C PRO A 530 -6.25 25.37 13.06
N GLY A 531 -7.14 26.32 13.42
CA GLY A 531 -8.57 26.21 13.16
C GLY A 531 -8.91 26.27 11.66
N TRP A 532 -8.26 27.18 10.94
CA TRP A 532 -8.41 27.29 9.48
C TRP A 532 -7.93 26.00 8.79
N GLU A 533 -6.75 25.50 9.17
CA GLU A 533 -6.21 24.25 8.64
C GLU A 533 -7.12 23.03 8.93
N ALA A 534 -7.65 22.92 10.15
CA ALA A 534 -8.56 21.83 10.51
C ALA A 534 -9.84 21.86 9.67
N GLN A 535 -10.41 23.05 9.43
CA GLN A 535 -11.59 23.23 8.60
C GLN A 535 -11.34 22.85 7.13
N GLY A 536 -10.21 23.28 6.55
CA GLY A 536 -9.82 22.91 5.18
C GLY A 536 -9.63 21.39 5.00
N LYS A 537 -9.01 20.72 5.98
CA LYS A 537 -8.88 19.25 5.98
C LYS A 537 -10.22 18.55 6.15
N ASP A 538 -11.13 19.10 6.94
CA ASP A 538 -12.47 18.53 7.12
C ASP A 538 -13.27 18.60 5.81
N TYR A 539 -13.25 19.73 5.10
CA TYR A 539 -13.85 19.81 3.76
C TYR A 539 -13.25 18.79 2.79
N GLN A 540 -11.93 18.63 2.79
CA GLN A 540 -11.26 17.66 1.93
C GLN A 540 -11.71 16.22 2.24
N LYS A 541 -11.85 15.88 3.53
CA LYS A 541 -12.34 14.57 3.99
C LYS A 541 -13.82 14.36 3.63
N GLN A 542 -14.64 15.39 3.75
CA GLN A 542 -16.04 15.36 3.33
C GLN A 542 -16.15 15.11 1.82
N LEU A 543 -15.42 15.87 1.00
CA LEU A 543 -15.36 15.68 -0.46
C LEU A 543 -14.84 14.29 -0.85
N ALA A 544 -13.80 13.77 -0.18
CA ALA A 544 -13.30 12.42 -0.42
C ALA A 544 -14.37 11.34 -0.11
N THR A 545 -15.15 11.54 0.95
CA THR A 545 -16.24 10.65 1.32
C THR A 545 -17.40 10.75 0.33
N GLN A 546 -17.78 11.96 -0.05
CA GLN A 546 -18.84 12.18 -1.03
C GLN A 546 -18.47 11.68 -2.42
N GLY A 547 -17.21 11.87 -2.85
CA GLY A 547 -16.70 11.33 -4.11
C GLY A 547 -16.74 9.80 -4.15
N GLN A 548 -16.33 9.14 -3.07
CA GLN A 548 -16.46 7.68 -2.96
C GLN A 548 -17.92 7.23 -3.09
N THR A 549 -18.82 7.85 -2.34
CA THR A 549 -20.25 7.53 -2.37
C THR A 549 -20.82 7.72 -3.77
N LEU A 550 -20.52 8.85 -4.42
CA LEU A 550 -21.00 9.12 -5.77
C LEU A 550 -20.43 8.12 -6.78
N GLN A 551 -19.15 7.74 -6.69
CA GLN A 551 -18.59 6.67 -7.53
C GLN A 551 -19.40 5.38 -7.40
N ASN A 552 -19.75 4.97 -6.18
CA ASN A 552 -20.56 3.78 -5.95
C ASN A 552 -21.97 3.92 -6.55
N GLN A 553 -22.60 5.09 -6.44
CA GLN A 553 -23.89 5.36 -7.05
C GLN A 553 -23.84 5.30 -8.59
N LEU A 554 -22.84 5.96 -9.20
CA LEU A 554 -22.66 5.99 -10.65
C LEU A 554 -22.34 4.60 -11.20
N THR A 555 -21.48 3.83 -10.53
CA THR A 555 -21.15 2.46 -10.94
C THR A 555 -22.34 1.51 -10.81
N ALA A 556 -23.23 1.71 -9.84
CA ALA A 556 -24.49 0.97 -9.77
C ALA A 556 -25.43 1.31 -10.94
N LEU A 557 -25.62 2.61 -11.27
CA LEU A 557 -26.40 3.03 -12.44
C LEU A 557 -25.78 2.56 -13.77
N ALA A 558 -24.45 2.46 -13.83
CA ALA A 558 -23.74 1.96 -15.00
C ALA A 558 -24.00 0.48 -15.28
N GLN A 559 -24.60 -0.29 -14.36
CA GLN A 559 -25.00 -1.69 -14.60
C GLN A 559 -26.27 -1.82 -15.45
N LEU A 560 -27.03 -0.73 -15.61
CA LEU A 560 -28.18 -0.71 -16.52
C LEU A 560 -27.74 -0.90 -17.99
N PRO A 561 -28.58 -1.47 -18.86
CA PRO A 561 -28.29 -1.55 -20.28
C PRO A 561 -28.06 -0.17 -20.94
N PRO A 562 -27.18 -0.05 -21.95
CA PRO A 562 -27.08 1.16 -22.79
C PRO A 562 -28.41 1.52 -23.43
N GLY A 563 -28.76 2.81 -23.41
CA GLY A 563 -30.02 3.33 -23.94
C GLY A 563 -31.22 3.25 -22.98
N THR A 564 -31.03 2.78 -21.74
CA THR A 564 -32.07 2.94 -20.69
C THR A 564 -32.37 4.43 -20.48
N PRO A 565 -33.64 4.87 -20.55
CA PRO A 565 -34.00 6.28 -20.40
C PRO A 565 -33.39 6.92 -19.15
N GLY A 566 -32.77 8.09 -19.32
CA GLY A 566 -32.13 8.88 -18.24
C GLY A 566 -30.78 8.36 -17.73
N ARG A 567 -30.33 7.16 -18.14
CA ARG A 567 -29.07 6.58 -17.67
C ARG A 567 -27.88 7.43 -18.10
N GLU A 568 -27.77 7.72 -19.40
CA GLU A 568 -26.65 8.50 -19.93
C GLU A 568 -26.64 9.92 -19.37
N ASP A 569 -27.80 10.56 -19.19
CA ASP A 569 -27.90 11.90 -18.63
C ASP A 569 -27.41 11.96 -17.18
N ALA A 570 -27.73 10.93 -16.38
CA ALA A 570 -27.25 10.82 -15.00
C ALA A 570 -25.72 10.64 -14.95
N LEU A 571 -25.16 9.75 -15.79
CA LEU A 571 -23.72 9.47 -15.82
C LEU A 571 -22.92 10.65 -16.39
N VAL A 572 -23.27 11.12 -17.59
CA VAL A 572 -22.59 12.22 -18.28
C VAL A 572 -22.78 13.54 -17.52
N GLY A 573 -23.99 13.78 -17.02
CA GLY A 573 -24.27 14.97 -16.21
C GLY A 573 -23.39 15.04 -14.97
N ALA A 574 -23.06 13.91 -14.35
CA ALA A 574 -22.12 13.85 -13.23
C ALA A 574 -20.67 14.13 -13.66
N TYR A 575 -20.22 13.59 -14.80
CA TYR A 575 -18.84 13.83 -15.26
C TYR A 575 -18.58 15.25 -15.75
N ASN A 576 -19.58 15.88 -16.34
CA ASN A 576 -19.48 17.26 -16.80
C ASN A 576 -19.48 18.28 -15.64
N ASP A 577 -19.83 17.84 -14.44
CA ASP A 577 -19.92 18.66 -13.24
C ASP A 577 -18.55 18.80 -12.58
N PRO A 578 -18.01 20.03 -12.49
CA PRO A 578 -16.69 20.22 -11.93
C PRO A 578 -16.64 19.98 -10.41
N ALA A 579 -17.74 20.13 -9.67
CA ALA A 579 -17.82 19.77 -8.26
C ALA A 579 -17.56 18.26 -8.06
N VAL A 580 -18.17 17.48 -8.93
CA VAL A 580 -18.04 16.02 -8.95
C VAL A 580 -16.61 15.63 -9.31
N ALA A 581 -16.00 16.29 -10.30
CA ALA A 581 -14.61 16.05 -10.66
C ALA A 581 -13.65 16.26 -9.47
N LEU A 582 -13.83 17.37 -8.73
CA LEU A 582 -13.09 17.62 -7.50
C LEU A 582 -13.29 16.51 -6.48
N ALA A 583 -14.54 16.15 -6.17
CA ALA A 583 -14.86 15.15 -5.16
C ALA A 583 -14.29 13.77 -5.51
N LEU A 584 -14.46 13.32 -6.76
CA LEU A 584 -13.93 12.05 -7.25
C LEU A 584 -12.40 12.03 -7.22
N ASN A 585 -11.73 13.08 -7.71
CA ASN A 585 -10.28 13.14 -7.69
C ASN A 585 -9.72 13.19 -6.26
N THR A 586 -10.40 13.91 -5.36
CA THR A 586 -10.07 13.95 -3.93
C THR A 586 -10.23 12.55 -3.30
N ALA A 587 -11.32 11.84 -3.63
CA ALA A 587 -11.56 10.48 -3.19
C ALA A 587 -10.46 9.52 -3.67
N TRP A 588 -10.11 9.53 -4.94
CA TRP A 588 -9.05 8.68 -5.50
C TRP A 588 -7.67 8.98 -4.91
N THR A 589 -7.40 10.25 -4.61
CA THR A 589 -6.12 10.68 -4.04
C THR A 589 -5.97 10.23 -2.58
N GLN A 590 -7.03 10.36 -1.78
CA GLN A 590 -7.02 9.96 -0.37
C GLN A 590 -7.26 8.46 -0.14
N LYS A 591 -8.02 7.82 -1.05
CA LYS A 591 -8.44 6.41 -0.98
C LYS A 591 -8.09 5.69 -2.30
N PRO A 592 -6.79 5.46 -2.58
CA PRO A 592 -6.34 4.82 -3.82
C PRO A 592 -6.90 3.41 -4.04
N GLU A 593 -7.35 2.74 -2.99
CA GLU A 593 -8.08 1.46 -3.06
C GLU A 593 -9.36 1.51 -3.89
N LEU A 594 -9.97 2.70 -4.07
CA LEU A 594 -11.14 2.89 -4.95
C LEU A 594 -10.82 2.69 -6.43
N LEU A 595 -9.53 2.75 -6.79
CA LEU A 595 -9.03 2.51 -8.14
C LEU A 595 -8.50 1.08 -8.30
N ASP A 596 -8.56 0.26 -7.25
CA ASP A 596 -8.06 -1.11 -7.28
C ASP A 596 -9.20 -2.13 -7.18
N GLY A 597 -8.86 -3.39 -7.47
CA GLY A 597 -9.78 -4.52 -7.47
C GLY A 597 -11.06 -4.27 -8.27
N LYS A 598 -12.16 -4.85 -7.82
CA LYS A 598 -13.44 -4.81 -8.52
C LYS A 598 -14.03 -3.39 -8.62
N SER A 599 -13.80 -2.54 -7.61
CA SER A 599 -14.27 -1.15 -7.64
C SER A 599 -13.60 -0.36 -8.77
N GLY A 600 -12.27 -0.47 -8.88
CA GLY A 600 -11.50 0.11 -9.98
C GLY A 600 -11.91 -0.44 -11.34
N ASP A 601 -12.13 -1.75 -11.46
CA ASP A 601 -12.58 -2.37 -12.72
C ASP A 601 -13.96 -1.87 -13.15
N ASN A 602 -14.90 -1.72 -12.22
CA ASN A 602 -16.22 -1.16 -12.50
C ASN A 602 -16.14 0.30 -12.94
N LEU A 603 -15.29 1.10 -12.29
CA LEU A 603 -15.03 2.49 -12.68
C LEU A 603 -14.45 2.54 -14.09
N LEU A 604 -13.40 1.79 -14.38
CA LEU A 604 -12.77 1.77 -15.70
C LEU A 604 -13.75 1.29 -16.79
N ALA A 605 -14.56 0.28 -16.50
CA ALA A 605 -15.59 -0.22 -17.42
C ALA A 605 -16.68 0.83 -17.71
N MET A 606 -17.14 1.54 -16.67
CA MET A 606 -18.09 2.64 -16.78
C MET A 606 -17.51 3.81 -17.58
N LEU A 607 -16.29 4.22 -17.27
CA LEU A 607 -15.59 5.28 -18.00
C LEU A 607 -15.28 4.86 -19.43
N ALA A 608 -15.29 3.56 -19.75
CA ALA A 608 -15.11 3.00 -21.08
C ALA A 608 -16.40 2.76 -21.88
N ASP A 609 -17.57 3.01 -21.29
CA ASP A 609 -18.85 2.84 -21.96
C ASP A 609 -18.98 3.86 -23.12
N PRO A 610 -19.16 3.41 -24.39
CA PRO A 610 -19.29 4.31 -25.54
C PRO A 610 -20.45 5.30 -25.41
N THR A 611 -21.54 4.97 -24.71
CA THR A 611 -22.68 5.90 -24.56
C THR A 611 -22.40 7.03 -23.57
N VAL A 612 -21.43 6.81 -22.69
CA VAL A 612 -20.88 7.79 -21.74
C VAL A 612 -19.73 8.57 -22.38
N ARG A 613 -18.83 7.88 -23.11
CA ARG A 613 -17.67 8.46 -23.79
C ARG A 613 -17.99 9.28 -25.03
N GLY A 614 -19.17 9.08 -25.63
CA GLY A 614 -19.55 9.73 -26.87
C GLY A 614 -19.28 11.24 -26.84
N TYR A 615 -18.38 11.69 -27.71
CA TYR A 615 -17.78 13.03 -27.70
C TYR A 615 -18.77 14.19 -27.72
N ALA A 616 -19.94 14.00 -28.34
CA ALA A 616 -20.98 15.01 -28.41
C ALA A 616 -21.62 15.34 -27.05
N LYS A 617 -21.50 14.47 -26.04
CA LYS A 617 -22.18 14.62 -24.74
C LYS A 617 -21.26 15.13 -23.63
N LEU A 618 -19.95 14.92 -23.72
CA LEU A 618 -18.98 15.36 -22.70
C LEU A 618 -18.52 16.81 -22.93
N THR A 619 -18.42 17.58 -21.86
CA THR A 619 -17.74 18.89 -21.85
C THR A 619 -16.22 18.70 -21.70
N ASP A 620 -15.45 19.80 -21.73
CA ASP A 620 -14.01 19.76 -21.44
C ASP A 620 -13.74 19.19 -20.04
N ASN A 621 -14.59 19.48 -19.06
CA ASN A 621 -14.47 18.97 -17.69
C ASN A 621 -14.64 17.45 -17.64
N GLY A 622 -15.67 16.92 -18.29
CA GLY A 622 -15.89 15.47 -18.37
C GLY A 622 -14.73 14.75 -19.05
N ARG A 623 -14.21 15.30 -20.15
CA ARG A 623 -13.03 14.76 -20.84
C ARG A 623 -11.79 14.72 -19.94
N LYS A 624 -11.53 15.81 -19.20
CA LYS A 624 -10.39 15.91 -18.27
C LYS A 624 -10.52 14.90 -17.13
N LEU A 625 -11.69 14.79 -16.52
CA LEU A 625 -11.94 13.85 -15.44
C LEU A 625 -11.67 12.40 -15.87
N ILE A 626 -12.13 12.00 -17.06
CA ILE A 626 -11.84 10.66 -17.60
C ILE A 626 -10.33 10.45 -17.74
N ALA A 627 -9.59 11.41 -18.30
CA ALA A 627 -8.13 11.30 -18.45
C ALA A 627 -7.39 11.26 -17.10
N GLN A 628 -7.85 12.05 -16.12
CA GLN A 628 -7.34 12.04 -14.75
C GLN A 628 -7.55 10.68 -14.09
N ALA A 629 -8.73 10.06 -14.24
CA ALA A 629 -8.99 8.74 -13.66
C ALA A 629 -7.97 7.68 -14.11
N GLY A 630 -7.62 7.65 -15.41
CA GLY A 630 -6.59 6.74 -15.93
C GLY A 630 -5.20 7.06 -15.42
N THR A 631 -4.89 8.34 -15.24
CA THR A 631 -3.63 8.80 -14.66
C THR A 631 -3.51 8.36 -13.20
N THR A 632 -4.53 8.64 -12.39
CA THR A 632 -4.56 8.29 -10.97
C THR A 632 -4.57 6.78 -10.78
N PHE A 633 -5.21 6.02 -11.68
CA PHE A 633 -5.14 4.55 -11.71
C PHE A 633 -3.71 4.06 -11.91
N VAL A 634 -3.01 4.55 -12.94
CA VAL A 634 -1.61 4.15 -13.18
C VAL A 634 -0.71 4.58 -12.03
N GLN A 635 -0.91 5.78 -11.48
CA GLN A 635 -0.17 6.26 -10.32
C GLN A 635 -0.40 5.40 -9.08
N SER A 636 -1.62 4.92 -8.82
CA SER A 636 -1.90 4.07 -7.66
C SER A 636 -1.16 2.74 -7.75
N GLN A 637 -0.98 2.20 -8.96
CA GLN A 637 -0.14 1.02 -9.18
C GLN A 637 1.35 1.34 -9.00
N ILE A 638 1.82 2.44 -9.56
CA ILE A 638 3.23 2.85 -9.49
C ILE A 638 3.66 3.19 -8.06
N LYS A 639 2.78 3.78 -7.23
CA LYS A 639 3.08 4.08 -5.82
C LYS A 639 3.48 2.82 -5.04
N GLN A 640 3.01 1.64 -5.45
CA GLN A 640 3.37 0.35 -4.85
C GLN A 640 4.83 -0.04 -5.13
N PHE A 641 5.50 0.63 -6.06
CA PHE A 641 6.93 0.45 -6.37
C PHE A 641 7.87 1.15 -5.37
N LYS A 642 7.33 1.82 -4.36
CA LYS A 642 8.14 2.45 -3.32
C LYS A 642 8.85 1.40 -2.46
N ASN A 643 10.15 1.60 -2.25
CA ASN A 643 11.03 0.73 -1.44
C ASN A 643 11.13 -0.71 -1.99
N ILE A 644 11.15 -0.89 -3.31
CA ILE A 644 11.45 -2.19 -3.91
C ILE A 644 12.92 -2.54 -3.61
N ASP A 645 13.12 -3.66 -2.92
CA ASP A 645 14.38 -4.36 -2.83
C ASP A 645 14.40 -5.48 -3.90
N PRO A 646 15.32 -5.44 -4.89
CA PRO A 646 15.46 -6.49 -5.90
C PRO A 646 15.92 -7.85 -5.33
N GLY A 647 16.51 -7.86 -4.13
CA GLY A 647 16.95 -9.07 -3.42
C GLY A 647 15.87 -9.75 -2.57
N ASP A 648 14.71 -9.12 -2.39
CA ASP A 648 13.60 -9.65 -1.60
C ASP A 648 12.45 -10.18 -2.50
N ALA A 649 12.10 -11.45 -2.33
CA ALA A 649 11.04 -12.11 -3.09
C ALA A 649 9.65 -11.48 -2.84
N ALA A 650 9.37 -11.03 -1.61
CA ALA A 650 8.07 -10.43 -1.27
C ALA A 650 7.92 -9.03 -1.89
N SER A 651 8.99 -8.24 -1.89
CA SER A 651 9.12 -6.96 -2.61
C SER A 651 8.86 -7.12 -4.12
N MET A 652 9.50 -8.10 -4.76
CA MET A 652 9.30 -8.36 -6.19
C MET A 652 7.90 -8.89 -6.51
N ALA A 653 7.29 -9.68 -5.63
CA ALA A 653 5.90 -10.13 -5.78
C ALA A 653 4.91 -8.96 -5.78
N ARG A 654 5.08 -7.97 -4.88
CA ARG A 654 4.24 -6.75 -4.83
C ARG A 654 4.35 -5.93 -6.12
N MET A 655 5.57 -5.72 -6.63
CA MET A 655 5.78 -5.04 -7.90
C MET A 655 5.09 -5.78 -9.06
N ASN A 656 5.25 -7.10 -9.12
CA ASN A 656 4.62 -7.92 -10.17
C ASN A 656 3.10 -7.86 -10.12
N GLN A 657 2.50 -7.81 -8.93
CA GLN A 657 1.06 -7.65 -8.74
C GLN A 657 0.58 -6.28 -9.25
N ALA A 658 1.27 -5.19 -8.90
CA ALA A 658 0.93 -3.85 -9.37
C ALA A 658 1.10 -3.70 -10.90
N VAL A 659 2.14 -4.30 -11.49
CA VAL A 659 2.30 -4.33 -12.96
C VAL A 659 1.23 -5.18 -13.63
N ALA A 660 0.87 -6.33 -13.06
CA ALA A 660 -0.21 -7.18 -13.59
C ALA A 660 -1.56 -6.45 -13.60
N ARG A 661 -1.78 -5.50 -12.69
CA ARG A 661 -3.00 -4.69 -12.68
C ARG A 661 -3.13 -3.79 -13.91
N LEU A 662 -2.01 -3.34 -14.49
CA LEU A 662 -1.98 -2.59 -15.76
C LEU A 662 -2.36 -3.45 -16.97
N GLU A 663 -2.49 -4.77 -16.82
CA GLU A 663 -2.94 -5.69 -17.88
C GLU A 663 -4.44 -5.96 -17.83
N SER A 664 -5.19 -5.31 -16.94
CA SER A 664 -6.59 -5.66 -16.75
C SER A 664 -7.41 -5.43 -18.04
N PRO A 665 -8.35 -6.33 -18.39
CA PRO A 665 -9.22 -6.13 -19.55
C PRO A 665 -10.05 -4.84 -19.45
N ALA A 666 -10.43 -4.45 -18.22
CA ALA A 666 -11.12 -3.18 -17.97
C ALA A 666 -10.25 -1.98 -18.33
N PHE A 667 -8.95 -2.03 -18.00
CA PHE A 667 -8.00 -0.98 -18.37
C PHE A 667 -7.72 -0.95 -19.88
N ALA A 668 -7.60 -2.10 -20.54
CA ALA A 668 -7.49 -2.17 -22.01
C ALA A 668 -8.69 -1.51 -22.70
N LYS A 669 -9.90 -1.86 -22.25
CA LYS A 669 -11.14 -1.23 -22.74
C LYS A 669 -11.17 0.27 -22.46
N TYR A 670 -10.75 0.68 -21.27
CA TYR A 670 -10.59 2.10 -20.92
C TYR A 670 -9.59 2.81 -21.84
N LEU A 671 -8.49 2.20 -22.24
CA LEU A 671 -7.53 2.81 -23.14
C LEU A 671 -7.98 2.81 -24.61
N GLY A 672 -9.03 2.06 -24.96
CA GLY A 672 -9.45 1.86 -26.35
C GLY A 672 -8.47 0.99 -27.13
N VAL A 673 -7.77 0.07 -26.45
CA VAL A 673 -6.78 -0.83 -27.05
C VAL A 673 -7.19 -2.29 -26.84
N LYS A 674 -6.67 -3.18 -27.67
CA LYS A 674 -6.93 -4.61 -27.51
C LYS A 674 -6.23 -5.15 -26.25
N PRO A 675 -6.85 -6.07 -25.49
CA PRO A 675 -6.23 -6.67 -24.30
C PRO A 675 -4.87 -7.32 -24.59
N GLU A 676 -4.73 -7.99 -25.74
CA GLU A 676 -3.49 -8.61 -26.20
C GLU A 676 -2.39 -7.57 -26.47
N ASP A 677 -2.72 -6.45 -27.09
CA ASP A 677 -1.78 -5.37 -27.38
C ASP A 677 -1.27 -4.74 -26.06
N LEU A 678 -2.18 -4.52 -25.08
CA LEU A 678 -1.82 -4.02 -23.76
C LEU A 678 -0.95 -5.01 -22.98
N LYS A 679 -1.30 -6.30 -23.01
CA LYS A 679 -0.52 -7.35 -22.36
C LYS A 679 0.90 -7.42 -22.93
N ASN A 680 1.07 -7.27 -24.25
CA ASN A 680 2.39 -7.23 -24.86
C ASN A 680 3.18 -5.99 -24.42
N ALA A 681 2.55 -4.82 -24.41
CA ALA A 681 3.16 -3.57 -23.94
C ALA A 681 3.57 -3.63 -22.46
N VAL A 682 2.75 -4.21 -21.59
CA VAL A 682 3.06 -4.39 -20.16
C VAL A 682 4.08 -5.53 -19.94
N GLY A 683 4.10 -6.53 -20.82
CA GLY A 683 5.16 -7.54 -20.87
C GLY A 683 6.54 -6.92 -21.07
N GLU A 684 6.66 -5.96 -21.99
CA GLU A 684 7.91 -5.19 -22.17
C GLU A 684 8.19 -4.25 -20.99
N LEU A 685 7.15 -3.66 -20.38
CA LEU A 685 7.29 -2.85 -19.16
C LEU A 685 7.95 -3.64 -18.02
N ARG A 686 7.61 -4.92 -17.84
CA ARG A 686 8.24 -5.78 -16.82
C ARG A 686 9.74 -5.96 -17.00
N LYS A 687 10.26 -5.85 -18.23
CA LYS A 687 11.71 -5.95 -18.49
C LYS A 687 12.48 -4.76 -17.92
N LEU A 688 11.78 -3.66 -17.60
CA LEU A 688 12.33 -2.50 -16.91
C LEU A 688 12.45 -2.69 -15.39
N ALA A 689 12.01 -3.82 -14.85
CA ALA A 689 12.15 -4.13 -13.43
C ALA A 689 13.63 -4.02 -12.97
N PRO A 690 13.87 -3.56 -11.74
CA PRO A 690 15.20 -3.50 -11.16
C PRO A 690 15.90 -4.86 -11.17
N GLN A 691 17.19 -4.88 -11.52
CA GLN A 691 18.05 -6.07 -11.42
C GLN A 691 19.29 -5.78 -10.56
N PRO A 692 19.80 -6.78 -9.80
CA PRO A 692 21.03 -6.62 -9.03
C PRO A 692 22.20 -6.19 -9.93
N GLY A 693 22.87 -5.09 -9.57
CA GLY A 693 24.03 -4.58 -10.31
C GLY A 693 23.71 -3.73 -11.55
N ASP A 694 22.47 -3.27 -11.70
CA ASP A 694 22.07 -2.36 -12.77
C ASP A 694 22.97 -1.12 -12.90
N THR A 695 23.27 -0.69 -14.12
CA THR A 695 23.98 0.58 -14.40
C THR A 695 23.05 1.58 -15.08
N LEU A 696 23.39 2.88 -15.04
CA LEU A 696 22.63 3.94 -15.72
C LEU A 696 22.44 3.65 -17.21
N GLU A 697 23.51 3.22 -17.88
CA GLU A 697 23.50 2.85 -19.30
C GLU A 697 22.58 1.65 -19.57
N THR A 698 22.58 0.65 -18.68
CA THR A 698 21.76 -0.56 -18.84
C THR A 698 20.28 -0.25 -18.68
N VAL A 699 19.92 0.57 -17.70
CA VAL A 699 18.53 1.04 -17.51
C VAL A 699 18.09 1.92 -18.66
N GLN A 700 18.94 2.85 -19.11
CA GLN A 700 18.66 3.71 -20.26
C GLN A 700 18.37 2.88 -21.51
N LYS A 701 19.22 1.90 -21.82
CA LYS A 701 19.08 1.06 -23.01
C LYS A 701 17.80 0.21 -22.98
N ARG A 702 17.43 -0.31 -21.81
CA ARG A 702 16.16 -1.02 -21.61
C ARG A 702 14.96 -0.09 -21.80
N LEU A 703 15.01 1.13 -21.26
CA LEU A 703 13.94 2.12 -21.43
C LEU A 703 13.80 2.63 -22.88
N GLN A 704 14.92 2.80 -23.60
CA GLN A 704 14.92 3.07 -25.04
C GLN A 704 14.28 1.91 -25.81
N GLY A 705 14.70 0.68 -25.55
CA GLY A 705 14.10 -0.50 -26.18
C GLY A 705 12.59 -0.62 -25.91
N TYR A 706 12.15 -0.27 -24.70
CA TYR A 706 10.74 -0.20 -24.35
C TYR A 706 9.98 0.88 -25.13
N ASN A 707 10.51 2.10 -25.20
CA ASN A 707 9.89 3.17 -25.97
C ASN A 707 9.84 2.83 -27.47
N ASP A 708 10.92 2.29 -28.03
CA ASP A 708 11.00 1.87 -29.42
C ASP A 708 9.96 0.78 -29.72
N PHE A 709 9.78 -0.17 -28.78
CA PHE A 709 8.74 -1.17 -28.87
C PHE A 709 7.35 -0.55 -28.93
N LEU A 710 7.01 0.39 -28.03
CA LEU A 710 5.72 1.10 -28.02
C LEU A 710 5.45 1.88 -29.32
N GLN A 711 6.50 2.27 -30.06
CA GLN A 711 6.39 2.97 -31.34
C GLN A 711 6.39 2.02 -32.56
N SER A 712 6.73 0.75 -32.34
CA SER A 712 6.89 -0.25 -33.42
C SER A 712 5.56 -0.93 -33.80
N ASP A 713 5.53 -1.51 -35.00
CA ASP A 713 4.41 -2.32 -35.50
C ASP A 713 4.55 -3.80 -35.10
N LYS A 714 5.52 -4.14 -34.23
CA LYS A 714 5.92 -5.52 -33.87
C LYS A 714 4.95 -6.17 -32.87
N GLY A 715 3.68 -6.29 -33.26
CA GLY A 715 2.65 -6.95 -32.46
C GLY A 715 1.82 -6.02 -31.57
N LEU A 716 1.93 -4.70 -31.77
CA LEU A 716 0.99 -3.70 -31.25
C LEU A 716 0.12 -3.25 -32.43
N GLY A 717 -1.15 -3.68 -32.45
CA GLY A 717 -2.08 -3.35 -33.53
C GLY A 717 -2.30 -1.85 -33.75
N LYS A 718 -2.84 -1.48 -34.92
CA LYS A 718 -3.43 -0.17 -35.15
C LYS A 718 -4.85 -0.17 -34.59
N ASN A 719 -5.17 0.77 -33.70
CA ASN A 719 -6.45 0.84 -32.97
C ASN A 719 -7.02 2.27 -33.08
N ILE A 720 -8.31 2.42 -32.75
CA ILE A 720 -8.96 3.73 -32.54
C ILE A 720 -8.48 4.25 -31.17
N GLY A 721 -7.20 4.63 -31.09
CA GLY A 721 -6.60 5.07 -29.84
C GLY A 721 -7.18 6.40 -29.39
N LEU A 722 -7.40 6.56 -28.08
CA LEU A 722 -7.83 7.85 -27.52
C LEU A 722 -6.68 8.87 -27.65
N GLN A 723 -6.91 9.93 -28.42
CA GLN A 723 -5.99 11.04 -28.53
C GLN A 723 -6.17 12.00 -27.35
N LEU A 724 -5.07 12.59 -26.91
CA LEU A 724 -5.09 13.60 -25.84
C LEU A 724 -5.23 15.04 -26.35
N ARG A 725 -5.38 15.18 -27.66
CA ARG A 725 -5.55 16.47 -28.31
C ARG A 725 -6.57 16.38 -29.41
N ASP A 726 -7.31 17.45 -29.57
CA ASP A 726 -8.15 17.65 -30.74
C ASP A 726 -7.23 17.75 -31.98
N PRO A 727 -7.40 16.89 -32.99
CA PRO A 727 -6.58 16.93 -34.20
C PRO A 727 -6.82 18.18 -35.07
N LYS A 728 -7.88 18.96 -34.82
CA LYS A 728 -8.20 20.21 -35.52
C LYS A 728 -7.75 21.44 -34.74
N THR A 729 -8.11 21.51 -33.46
CA THR A 729 -7.86 22.71 -32.63
C THR A 729 -6.59 22.60 -31.79
N GLY A 730 -6.02 21.40 -31.63
CA GLY A 730 -4.86 21.17 -30.76
C GLY A 730 -5.16 21.24 -29.26
N ASN A 731 -6.41 21.56 -28.90
CA ASN A 731 -6.92 21.65 -27.53
C ASN A 731 -6.71 20.35 -26.78
N PHE A 732 -6.34 20.47 -25.51
CA PHE A 732 -6.09 19.33 -24.66
C PHE A 732 -7.39 18.76 -24.09
N GLY A 733 -7.52 17.44 -24.11
CA GLY A 733 -8.71 16.71 -23.71
C GLY A 733 -8.65 15.28 -24.24
N LEU A 734 -9.60 14.43 -23.87
CA LEU A 734 -9.70 13.10 -24.46
C LEU A 734 -10.52 13.20 -25.75
N TYR A 735 -10.00 12.71 -26.88
CA TYR A 735 -10.58 12.77 -28.23
C TYR A 735 -10.51 11.43 -28.95
N GLU A 736 -11.48 11.14 -29.82
CA GLU A 736 -11.51 9.90 -30.60
C GLU A 736 -10.40 9.97 -31.66
N GLY A 737 -9.55 8.94 -31.70
CA GLY A 737 -8.52 8.85 -32.72
C GLY A 737 -9.10 8.55 -34.10
N LYS A 738 -8.39 9.00 -35.14
CA LYS A 738 -8.62 8.52 -36.51
C LYS A 738 -8.33 7.02 -36.60
N GLU A 739 -9.10 6.29 -37.41
CA GLU A 739 -8.79 4.89 -37.73
C GLU A 739 -7.34 4.76 -38.25
N GLY A 740 -6.61 3.77 -37.74
CA GLY A 740 -5.24 3.48 -38.17
C GLY A 740 -4.12 4.11 -37.32
N LEU A 741 -4.43 4.83 -36.24
CA LEU A 741 -3.42 5.27 -35.25
C LEU A 741 -2.77 4.07 -34.56
N LYS A 742 -1.48 4.17 -34.27
CA LYS A 742 -0.80 3.19 -33.42
C LYS A 742 -1.31 3.32 -32.00
N ALA A 743 -1.73 2.20 -31.40
CA ALA A 743 -2.38 2.15 -30.10
C ALA A 743 -1.60 2.90 -28.99
N PHE A 744 -0.26 2.79 -29.01
CA PHE A 744 0.64 3.36 -27.99
C PHE A 744 1.52 4.49 -28.52
N ASP A 745 1.07 5.19 -29.58
CA ASP A 745 1.75 6.40 -30.05
C ASP A 745 1.90 7.43 -28.91
N LYS A 746 2.93 8.28 -28.98
CA LYS A 746 3.18 9.34 -27.99
C LYS A 746 2.03 10.36 -27.90
N SER A 747 1.15 10.44 -28.89
CA SER A 747 -0.05 11.29 -28.87
C SER A 747 -1.28 10.64 -28.23
N THR A 748 -1.25 9.32 -27.95
CA THR A 748 -2.38 8.61 -27.35
C THR A 748 -2.29 8.57 -25.82
N LEU A 749 -3.43 8.47 -25.15
CA LEU A 749 -3.50 8.31 -23.70
C LEU A 749 -2.74 7.05 -23.25
N ALA A 750 -2.97 5.93 -23.93
CA ALA A 750 -2.31 4.66 -23.64
C ALA A 750 -0.78 4.76 -23.74
N GLY A 751 -0.29 5.38 -24.82
CA GLY A 751 1.13 5.56 -25.04
C GLY A 751 1.80 6.47 -24.00
N GLN A 752 1.13 7.53 -23.55
CA GLN A 752 1.68 8.43 -22.52
C GLN A 752 1.68 7.79 -21.14
N LEU A 753 0.58 7.14 -20.75
CA LEU A 753 0.48 6.48 -19.45
C LEU A 753 1.51 5.35 -19.29
N LEU A 754 1.70 4.52 -20.32
CA LEU A 754 2.68 3.43 -20.30
C LEU A 754 4.13 3.92 -20.30
N ARG A 755 4.46 4.97 -21.07
CA ARG A 755 5.79 5.60 -21.00
C ARG A 755 6.07 6.18 -19.62
N GLY A 756 5.07 6.83 -19.02
CA GLY A 756 5.16 7.29 -17.62
C GLY A 756 5.49 6.14 -16.67
N ALA A 757 4.73 5.03 -16.74
CA ALA A 757 4.99 3.85 -15.93
C ALA A 757 6.40 3.27 -16.17
N GLY A 758 6.86 3.26 -17.42
CA GLY A 758 8.20 2.80 -17.78
C GLY A 758 9.31 3.67 -17.17
N VAL A 759 9.16 4.99 -17.22
CA VAL A 759 10.11 5.91 -16.58
C VAL A 759 10.12 5.71 -15.06
N ALA A 760 8.95 5.54 -14.43
CA ALA A 760 8.87 5.33 -12.99
C ALA A 760 9.55 4.02 -12.57
N LEU A 761 9.31 2.92 -13.29
CA LEU A 761 9.96 1.62 -13.02
C LEU A 761 11.47 1.65 -13.25
N ALA A 762 11.91 2.23 -14.37
CA ALA A 762 13.33 2.43 -14.66
C ALA A 762 14.01 3.29 -13.58
N GLY A 763 13.30 4.31 -13.10
CA GLY A 763 13.72 5.17 -12.01
C GLY A 763 13.96 4.44 -10.68
N VAL A 764 13.14 3.45 -10.36
CA VAL A 764 13.35 2.59 -9.18
C VAL A 764 14.60 1.74 -9.33
N GLY A 765 14.86 1.18 -10.52
CA GLY A 765 16.08 0.40 -10.79
C GLY A 765 17.37 1.22 -10.61
N LEU A 766 17.33 2.50 -10.94
CA LEU A 766 18.46 3.41 -10.69
C LEU A 766 18.65 3.74 -9.22
N ALA A 767 17.56 3.89 -8.47
CA ALA A 767 17.63 4.14 -7.03
C ALA A 767 18.20 2.96 -6.25
N SER A 768 18.01 1.73 -6.72
CA SER A 768 18.56 0.50 -6.12
C SER A 768 19.93 0.08 -6.67
N SER A 769 20.45 0.79 -7.68
CA SER A 769 21.73 0.46 -8.31
C SER A 769 22.97 0.85 -7.47
N THR A 770 24.02 0.04 -7.54
CA THR A 770 25.33 0.30 -6.91
C THR A 770 26.08 1.48 -7.52
N ALA A 771 25.65 1.97 -8.68
CA ALA A 771 26.22 3.15 -9.37
C ALA A 771 26.04 4.46 -8.59
N VAL A 772 25.01 4.58 -7.74
CA VAL A 772 24.79 5.77 -6.88
C VAL A 772 25.81 5.85 -5.73
N ALA A 773 26.47 4.74 -5.39
CA ALA A 773 27.46 4.69 -4.32
C ALA A 773 28.86 5.24 -4.74
N TRP A 774 29.16 5.36 -6.04
CA TRP A 774 30.51 5.73 -6.52
C TRP A 774 30.48 6.69 -7.73
N GLY A 775 30.19 7.97 -7.50
CA GLY A 775 30.91 9.06 -8.21
C GLY A 775 30.18 9.97 -9.20
N ASP A 776 29.16 9.54 -9.96
CA ASP A 776 28.55 10.41 -11.00
C ASP A 776 27.17 10.95 -10.55
N ARG A 777 27.14 12.21 -10.07
CA ARG A 777 26.03 12.78 -9.28
C ARG A 777 25.41 14.06 -9.88
N SER A 778 24.93 14.05 -11.12
CA SER A 778 23.98 15.08 -11.56
C SER A 778 22.58 14.49 -11.77
N PRO A 779 21.63 14.73 -10.84
CA PRO A 779 20.22 14.32 -10.97
C PRO A 779 19.58 14.75 -12.29
N ASP A 780 19.97 15.91 -12.82
CA ASP A 780 19.47 16.44 -14.09
C ASP A 780 19.89 15.58 -15.28
N ARG A 781 21.11 14.99 -15.26
CA ARG A 781 21.51 14.03 -16.29
C ARG A 781 20.74 12.72 -16.17
N ILE A 782 20.52 12.19 -14.97
CA ILE A 782 19.77 10.96 -14.77
C ILE A 782 18.30 11.13 -15.23
N ALA A 783 17.66 12.23 -14.82
CA ALA A 783 16.30 12.56 -15.23
C ALA A 783 16.20 12.82 -16.74
N LYS A 784 17.13 13.62 -17.30
CA LYS A 784 17.20 13.87 -18.74
C LYS A 784 17.43 12.59 -19.54
N VAL A 785 18.33 11.72 -19.09
CA VAL A 785 18.62 10.42 -19.72
C VAL A 785 17.39 9.52 -19.73
N LEU A 786 16.67 9.43 -18.62
CA LEU A 786 15.42 8.67 -18.53
C LEU A 786 14.32 9.25 -19.45
N VAL A 787 14.18 10.58 -19.51
CA VAL A 787 13.17 11.27 -20.32
C VAL A 787 13.48 11.16 -21.82
N ASP A 788 14.74 11.36 -22.21
CA ASP A 788 15.21 11.24 -23.59
C ASP A 788 15.08 9.77 -24.06
N ALA A 789 15.42 8.81 -23.20
CA ALA A 789 15.26 7.38 -23.47
C ALA A 789 13.80 6.94 -23.61
N ALA A 790 12.89 7.54 -22.85
CA ALA A 790 11.46 7.26 -22.95
C ALA A 790 10.80 7.87 -24.20
N GLY A 791 11.54 8.57 -25.06
CA GLY A 791 11.03 9.12 -26.32
C GLY A 791 9.97 10.19 -26.15
N LEU A 792 9.93 10.87 -25.00
CA LEU A 792 8.97 11.94 -24.66
C LEU A 792 9.22 13.26 -25.45
N ALA A 793 9.98 13.19 -26.55
CA ALA A 793 10.73 14.26 -27.19
C ALA A 793 9.91 15.43 -27.78
N ASN A 794 8.58 15.33 -27.92
CA ASN A 794 7.77 16.40 -28.51
C ASN A 794 7.48 17.59 -27.56
N LYS A 795 8.19 17.70 -26.43
CA LYS A 795 8.08 18.81 -25.47
C LYS A 795 9.43 19.23 -24.88
N VAL A 796 10.54 18.96 -25.57
CA VAL A 796 11.90 19.27 -25.08
C VAL A 796 12.22 20.76 -25.08
N THR A 797 11.56 21.58 -25.90
CA THR A 797 11.76 23.04 -25.87
C THR A 797 11.16 23.67 -24.60
N GLU A 798 10.08 23.10 -24.07
CA GLU A 798 9.44 23.55 -22.82
C GLU A 798 9.98 22.83 -21.57
N PHE A 799 10.55 21.62 -21.71
CA PHE A 799 11.25 20.91 -20.62
C PHE A 799 12.58 21.58 -20.20
N ARG A 800 13.18 22.38 -21.09
CA ARG A 800 14.40 23.15 -20.80
C ARG A 800 14.17 24.45 -20.03
N ILE A 801 12.95 24.93 -19.94
CA ILE A 801 12.66 26.21 -19.28
C ILE A 801 12.48 26.04 -17.76
N GLY A 802 12.03 24.86 -17.29
CA GLY A 802 11.85 24.57 -15.87
C GLY A 802 12.98 23.78 -15.18
N THR A 803 14.18 23.67 -15.79
CA THR A 803 15.30 22.88 -15.20
C THR A 803 16.66 23.57 -15.22
N GLY A 804 16.74 24.87 -15.48
CA GLY A 804 17.95 25.61 -15.16
C GLY A 804 19.22 25.33 -15.99
N ALA A 805 19.30 24.26 -16.78
CA ALA A 805 20.57 23.77 -17.30
C ALA A 805 20.87 24.24 -18.73
N LEU A 806 21.56 25.37 -18.86
CA LEU A 806 22.63 25.62 -19.84
C LEU A 806 23.40 26.88 -19.43
N ALA A 807 24.64 26.69 -19.00
CA ALA A 807 25.71 27.66 -19.18
C ALA A 807 26.97 26.84 -19.46
N ASP A 808 27.50 26.96 -20.67
CA ASP A 808 28.72 26.29 -21.11
C ASP A 808 29.94 26.88 -20.39
N GLU A 809 30.72 26.02 -19.75
CA GLU A 809 32.07 25.63 -20.16
C GLU A 809 32.71 24.88 -18.97
N GLY A 810 33.15 23.63 -19.20
CA GLY A 810 33.98 22.91 -18.22
C GLY A 810 33.19 22.05 -17.22
N ALA A 811 32.60 20.97 -17.71
CA ALA A 811 32.35 19.81 -16.87
C ALA A 811 33.70 19.28 -16.31
N ALA A 812 34.01 19.58 -15.05
CA ALA A 812 34.64 18.64 -14.11
C ALA A 812 35.08 19.33 -12.81
N LYS A 813 34.67 18.70 -11.70
CA LYS A 813 35.23 18.72 -10.32
C LYS A 813 34.39 19.47 -9.29
N LEU A 814 33.98 18.89 -8.16
CA LEU A 814 33.92 17.51 -7.69
C LEU A 814 33.25 17.59 -6.29
N ILE A 815 32.09 16.93 -6.14
CA ILE A 815 31.65 16.20 -4.92
C ILE A 815 31.24 16.95 -3.63
N GLY A 816 29.98 16.66 -3.23
CA GLY A 816 29.56 16.34 -1.84
C GLY A 816 28.23 17.01 -1.45
N GLY A 817 27.14 16.37 -0.99
CA GLY A 817 26.75 15.00 -0.65
C GLY A 817 25.40 15.05 0.12
N LYS A 818 24.65 13.94 0.13
CA LYS A 818 23.30 13.66 0.69
C LYS A 818 22.10 13.98 -0.22
N VAL A 819 21.51 12.94 -0.81
CA VAL A 819 20.06 12.61 -0.84
C VAL A 819 19.90 11.28 -1.60
N ALA A 820 19.52 10.24 -0.87
CA ALA A 820 18.88 9.05 -1.41
C ALA A 820 17.37 9.23 -1.19
N GLY A 821 16.59 8.98 -2.25
CA GLY A 821 15.13 8.99 -2.22
C GLY A 821 14.55 10.23 -2.90
N ARG A 822 14.21 10.11 -4.20
CA ARG A 822 13.21 10.90 -4.96
C ARG A 822 13.26 10.59 -6.47
N VAL A 823 13.01 9.34 -6.86
CA VAL A 823 12.87 8.99 -8.30
C VAL A 823 11.43 8.54 -8.67
N LEU A 824 10.47 8.57 -7.74
CA LEU A 824 9.09 8.13 -8.01
C LEU A 824 8.16 9.20 -8.61
N GLY A 825 8.69 10.30 -9.16
CA GLY A 825 7.88 11.48 -9.52
C GLY A 825 7.35 11.56 -10.94
N VAL A 826 7.84 10.77 -11.90
CA VAL A 826 7.73 11.16 -13.34
C VAL A 826 6.37 10.86 -14.00
N VAL A 827 5.39 10.30 -13.30
CA VAL A 827 4.02 10.13 -13.86
C VAL A 827 3.07 11.24 -13.41
N GLY A 828 3.54 12.17 -12.57
CA GLY A 828 2.72 13.25 -12.02
C GLY A 828 2.45 14.43 -12.96
N SER A 829 3.28 14.67 -13.97
CA SER A 829 3.38 16.01 -14.59
C SER A 829 2.84 16.15 -16.01
N THR A 830 2.30 15.10 -16.63
CA THR A 830 2.05 15.13 -18.08
C THR A 830 0.81 15.91 -18.53
N PHE A 831 -0.06 16.34 -17.61
CA PHE A 831 -1.41 16.80 -17.97
C PHE A 831 -1.73 18.27 -17.65
N ASP A 832 -1.18 18.88 -16.61
CA ASP A 832 -1.50 20.28 -16.27
C ASP A 832 -0.60 21.32 -16.96
N PHE A 833 0.61 20.92 -17.38
CA PHE A 833 1.63 21.84 -17.92
C PHE A 833 1.31 22.41 -19.32
N ILE A 834 0.42 21.75 -20.07
CA ILE A 834 0.35 21.88 -21.53
C ILE A 834 -0.93 22.56 -22.02
N ALA A 835 -1.97 22.59 -21.19
CA ALA A 835 -3.19 23.34 -21.48
C ALA A 835 -3.01 24.84 -21.18
N ALA A 836 -2.22 25.17 -20.14
CA ALA A 836 -1.89 26.54 -19.76
C ALA A 836 -1.08 27.29 -20.84
N GLY A 837 -0.01 26.69 -21.36
CA GLY A 837 0.85 27.33 -22.37
C GLY A 837 0.18 27.58 -23.74
N ARG A 838 -0.91 26.88 -24.06
CA ARG A 838 -1.61 27.04 -25.36
C ARG A 838 -2.89 27.88 -25.29
N ALA A 839 -3.64 27.84 -24.19
CA ALA A 839 -4.77 28.76 -24.03
C ALA A 839 -4.34 30.23 -24.12
N TYR A 840 -3.10 30.53 -23.71
CA TYR A 840 -2.44 31.81 -23.93
C TYR A 840 -1.98 32.05 -25.38
N ALA A 841 -1.51 31.03 -26.08
CA ALA A 841 -1.13 31.15 -27.49
C ALA A 841 -2.34 31.32 -28.44
N ASP A 842 -3.51 30.80 -28.05
CA ASP A 842 -4.74 30.81 -28.85
C ASP A 842 -5.66 32.03 -28.56
N GLY A 843 -5.26 32.93 -27.67
CA GLY A 843 -5.93 34.22 -27.42
C GLY A 843 -7.30 34.15 -26.71
N ASP A 844 -7.62 33.04 -26.04
CA ASP A 844 -8.85 32.84 -25.27
C ASP A 844 -8.57 33.15 -23.79
N GLY A 845 -8.60 34.44 -23.41
CA GLY A 845 -8.19 34.94 -22.08
C GLY A 845 -8.99 34.38 -20.89
N VAL A 846 -10.21 33.91 -21.12
CA VAL A 846 -11.04 33.26 -20.08
C VAL A 846 -10.57 31.82 -19.82
N LYS A 847 -10.20 31.08 -20.87
CA LYS A 847 -9.56 29.76 -20.73
C LYS A 847 -8.11 29.90 -20.26
N GLY A 848 -7.40 30.90 -20.78
CA GLY A 848 -6.07 31.32 -20.34
C GLY A 848 -6.03 31.51 -18.84
N THR A 849 -6.98 32.25 -18.26
CA THR A 849 -7.10 32.48 -16.81
C THR A 849 -7.49 31.21 -16.03
N LEU A 850 -8.39 30.38 -16.56
CA LEU A 850 -8.77 29.09 -15.95
C LEU A 850 -7.60 28.08 -15.93
N TYR A 851 -6.71 28.16 -16.94
CA TYR A 851 -5.48 27.38 -17.01
C TYR A 851 -4.26 28.11 -16.41
N ALA A 852 -4.35 29.41 -16.14
CA ALA A 852 -3.32 30.24 -15.49
C ALA A 852 -3.45 30.32 -13.98
N ALA A 853 -4.59 29.90 -13.42
CA ALA A 853 -4.56 29.26 -12.10
C ALA A 853 -3.60 28.04 -12.08
N GLY A 854 -3.19 27.55 -13.26
CA GLY A 854 -2.10 26.59 -13.50
C GLY A 854 -0.73 27.19 -13.86
N GLY A 855 -0.57 28.52 -13.95
CA GLY A 855 0.75 29.18 -13.97
C GLY A 855 1.55 28.91 -12.69
N VAL A 856 0.81 28.57 -11.64
CA VAL A 856 1.34 28.03 -10.39
C VAL A 856 1.13 26.52 -10.31
N GLY A 857 0.10 25.96 -10.95
CA GLY A 857 -0.11 24.51 -11.09
C GLY A 857 1.10 23.75 -11.66
N GLY A 858 1.85 24.32 -12.60
CA GLY A 858 3.09 23.73 -13.11
C GLY A 858 4.19 23.59 -12.05
N VAL A 859 4.37 24.63 -11.21
CA VAL A 859 5.28 24.64 -10.06
C VAL A 859 4.76 23.70 -8.96
N MET A 860 3.45 23.70 -8.70
CA MET A 860 2.79 22.91 -7.65
C MET A 860 2.79 21.40 -7.94
N THR A 861 2.64 20.99 -9.21
CA THR A 861 2.71 19.58 -9.64
C THR A 861 4.15 19.06 -9.67
N ALA A 862 5.14 19.89 -10.03
CA ALA A 862 6.56 19.55 -9.90
C ALA A 862 6.97 19.33 -8.43
N LEU A 863 6.41 20.11 -7.50
CA LEU A 863 6.60 19.95 -6.06
C LEU A 863 5.95 18.67 -5.48
N ALA A 864 4.80 18.24 -6.02
CA ALA A 864 4.13 16.98 -5.67
C ALA A 864 4.92 15.75 -6.18
N ALA A 865 5.45 15.81 -7.40
CA ALA A 865 6.29 14.77 -7.99
C ALA A 865 7.64 14.61 -7.28
N GLY A 866 8.21 15.70 -6.75
CA GLY A 866 9.48 15.72 -6.04
C GLY A 866 9.43 15.33 -4.56
N GLY A 867 8.29 14.92 -4.00
CA GLY A 867 8.19 14.60 -2.56
C GLY A 867 8.53 15.77 -1.63
N VAL A 868 8.36 17.01 -2.10
CA VAL A 868 8.68 18.24 -1.37
C VAL A 868 7.57 18.60 -0.38
N TRP A 869 6.33 18.15 -0.61
CA TRP A 869 5.21 18.26 0.33
C TRP A 869 5.24 17.24 1.50
N GLY A 870 6.40 16.68 1.85
CA GLY A 870 6.55 15.95 3.10
C GLY A 870 6.60 16.93 4.29
N GLY A 871 5.48 17.58 4.61
CA GLY A 871 5.41 18.61 5.66
C GLY A 871 3.97 19.02 6.01
N PRO A 872 3.78 19.87 7.02
CA PRO A 872 2.46 20.19 7.58
C PRO A 872 1.47 20.81 6.57
N VAL A 873 1.94 21.48 5.51
CA VAL A 873 1.08 22.18 4.52
C VAL A 873 0.80 21.42 3.23
N ALA A 874 1.15 20.12 3.15
CA ALA A 874 0.89 19.26 1.99
C ALA A 874 -0.55 19.28 1.48
N TRP A 875 -1.49 19.34 2.42
CA TRP A 875 -2.91 19.30 2.13
C TRP A 875 -3.38 20.53 1.34
N ALA A 876 -2.84 21.72 1.63
CA ALA A 876 -3.21 22.98 0.98
C ALA A 876 -2.72 23.03 -0.48
N GLY A 877 -1.54 22.48 -0.77
CA GLY A 877 -1.06 22.37 -2.14
C GLY A 877 -1.90 21.42 -3.00
N ILE A 878 -2.28 20.26 -2.45
CA ILE A 878 -3.16 19.29 -3.12
C ILE A 878 -4.57 19.88 -3.34
N ALA A 879 -5.06 20.65 -2.36
CA ALA A 879 -6.33 21.36 -2.43
C ALA A 879 -6.43 22.27 -3.65
N LEU A 880 -5.42 23.13 -3.84
CA LEU A 880 -5.37 24.11 -4.92
C LEU A 880 -5.27 23.43 -6.29
N ILE A 881 -4.52 22.33 -6.40
CA ILE A 881 -4.46 21.51 -7.63
C ILE A 881 -5.85 20.94 -7.95
N GLY A 882 -6.55 20.39 -6.95
CA GLY A 882 -7.91 19.85 -7.15
C GLY A 882 -8.90 20.91 -7.62
N LEU A 883 -8.93 22.08 -6.96
CA LEU A 883 -9.86 23.17 -7.26
C LEU A 883 -9.60 23.80 -8.64
N SER A 884 -8.33 24.00 -9.00
CA SER A 884 -7.93 24.53 -10.30
C SER A 884 -8.19 23.54 -11.43
N ALA A 885 -7.87 22.26 -11.25
CA ALA A 885 -8.11 21.22 -12.25
C ALA A 885 -9.60 21.01 -12.55
N ALA A 886 -10.45 21.22 -11.55
CA ALA A 886 -11.90 21.21 -11.69
C ALA A 886 -12.46 22.53 -12.25
N GLY A 887 -11.70 23.62 -12.32
CA GLY A 887 -12.17 24.94 -12.80
C GLY A 887 -13.07 25.67 -11.79
N LEU A 888 -12.99 25.32 -10.50
CA LEU A 888 -13.90 25.78 -9.45
C LEU A 888 -13.51 27.12 -8.84
N MET A 889 -12.25 27.53 -9.03
CA MET A 889 -11.75 28.85 -8.64
C MET A 889 -12.52 30.00 -9.32
N ALA A 890 -13.25 29.73 -10.41
CA ALA A 890 -14.07 30.72 -11.11
C ALA A 890 -15.50 30.87 -10.54
N TRP A 891 -15.95 30.01 -9.63
CA TRP A 891 -17.33 30.06 -9.11
C TRP A 891 -17.65 31.30 -8.29
N ASP A 892 -16.63 31.89 -7.66
CA ASP A 892 -16.78 33.07 -6.81
C ASP A 892 -15.92 34.23 -7.31
N TYR A 893 -15.55 34.22 -8.60
CA TYR A 893 -14.79 35.30 -9.24
C TYR A 893 -15.66 36.55 -9.36
N HIS A 894 -15.88 37.20 -8.23
CA HIS A 894 -16.22 38.61 -8.16
C HIS A 894 -14.89 39.34 -8.21
N LYS A 895 -14.70 40.24 -9.18
CA LYS A 895 -13.57 41.18 -9.20
C LYS A 895 -13.60 41.96 -7.86
N GLN A 896 -12.86 41.48 -6.85
CA GLN A 896 -12.85 42.07 -5.51
C GLN A 896 -11.80 43.18 -5.49
N VAL A 897 -12.18 44.29 -6.15
CA VAL A 897 -11.39 45.52 -6.24
C VAL A 897 -10.96 45.90 -4.82
N SER A 898 -9.65 45.98 -4.60
CA SER A 898 -8.96 46.30 -3.34
C SER A 898 -8.86 45.24 -2.23
N LYS A 899 -9.52 44.06 -2.27
CA LYS A 899 -9.50 43.11 -1.11
C LYS A 899 -8.11 42.71 -0.61
N HIS A 900 -7.18 42.53 -1.54
CA HIS A 900 -5.81 42.10 -1.25
C HIS A 900 -4.83 43.26 -1.12
N GLU A 901 -5.29 44.52 -1.12
CA GLU A 901 -4.45 45.66 -0.78
C GLU A 901 -4.05 45.61 0.70
N PHE A 902 -2.88 46.18 1.02
CA PHE A 902 -2.25 46.07 2.34
C PHE A 902 -3.17 46.47 3.50
N ASP A 903 -3.92 47.56 3.33
CA ASP A 903 -4.80 48.09 4.38
C ASP A 903 -6.08 47.24 4.57
N ASN A 904 -6.43 46.42 3.57
CA ASN A 904 -7.64 45.59 3.56
C ASN A 904 -7.39 44.14 3.98
N ASP A 905 -6.20 43.60 3.74
CA ASP A 905 -5.81 42.24 4.14
C ASP A 905 -4.83 42.16 5.32
N HIS A 906 -4.54 43.31 5.94
CA HIS A 906 -3.58 43.45 7.04
C HIS A 906 -2.16 42.96 6.68
N GLY A 907 -1.76 43.21 5.42
CA GLY A 907 -0.43 42.92 4.90
C GLY A 907 -0.15 41.45 4.61
N VAL A 908 -1.17 40.58 4.58
CA VAL A 908 -1.01 39.14 4.29
C VAL A 908 -0.40 38.93 2.92
N SER A 909 -0.93 39.58 1.88
CA SER A 909 -0.46 39.42 0.51
C SER A 909 0.92 40.04 0.30
N THR A 910 1.21 41.13 1.02
CA THR A 910 2.55 41.71 1.06
C THR A 910 3.57 40.74 1.66
N ARG A 911 3.29 40.14 2.83
CA ARG A 911 4.18 39.13 3.45
C ARG A 911 4.35 37.91 2.56
N PHE A 912 3.28 37.45 1.91
CA PHE A 912 3.36 36.35 0.96
C PHE A 912 4.33 36.68 -0.18
N LEU A 913 4.19 37.84 -0.83
CA LEU A 913 5.05 38.26 -1.94
C LEU A 913 6.52 38.47 -1.53
N GLN A 914 6.81 38.87 -0.29
CA GLN A 914 8.17 39.04 0.24
C GLN A 914 9.01 37.75 0.19
N HIS A 915 8.40 36.57 0.05
CA HIS A 915 9.12 35.32 -0.15
C HIS A 915 9.87 35.24 -1.50
N ALA A 916 9.47 36.01 -2.50
CA ALA A 916 10.19 36.10 -3.77
C ALA A 916 11.62 36.62 -3.54
N GLY A 917 12.63 35.86 -3.99
CA GLY A 917 14.05 36.20 -3.84
C GLY A 917 14.70 35.75 -2.52
N GLN A 918 13.92 35.31 -1.52
CA GLN A 918 14.47 34.86 -0.24
C GLN A 918 15.38 33.64 -0.38
N ASP A 919 16.47 33.62 0.37
CA ASP A 919 17.29 32.43 0.57
C ASP A 919 16.64 31.42 1.54
N ALA A 920 17.29 30.28 1.73
CA ALA A 920 16.81 29.23 2.64
C ALA A 920 16.71 29.70 4.12
N SER A 921 17.36 30.80 4.48
CA SER A 921 17.32 31.42 5.81
C SER A 921 16.31 32.57 5.88
N GLY A 922 15.60 32.89 4.80
CA GLY A 922 14.60 33.96 4.72
C GLY A 922 15.15 35.35 4.40
N HIS A 923 16.43 35.49 4.03
CA HIS A 923 17.04 36.79 3.72
C HIS A 923 17.01 37.12 2.23
N GLY A 924 17.02 38.41 1.89
CA GLY A 924 17.16 38.89 0.50
C GLY A 924 15.89 38.86 -0.34
N GLY A 925 14.72 38.75 0.29
CA GLY A 925 13.43 38.84 -0.40
C GLY A 925 13.09 40.24 -0.91
N LEU A 926 11.96 40.34 -1.59
CA LEU A 926 11.39 41.63 -1.97
C LEU A 926 11.20 42.50 -0.72
N SER A 927 11.64 43.76 -0.77
CA SER A 927 11.52 44.71 0.33
C SER A 927 10.04 44.99 0.63
N GLU A 928 9.72 45.31 1.88
CA GLU A 928 8.34 45.63 2.27
C GLU A 928 7.76 46.79 1.45
N ALA A 929 8.55 47.82 1.17
CA ALA A 929 8.13 48.94 0.34
C ALA A 929 7.79 48.52 -1.10
N ALA A 930 8.63 47.67 -1.72
CA ALA A 930 8.37 47.15 -3.05
C ALA A 930 7.20 46.17 -3.08
N ALA A 931 7.14 45.25 -2.13
CA ALA A 931 6.05 44.29 -2.00
C ALA A 931 4.70 45.00 -1.79
N ARG A 932 4.65 46.02 -0.93
CA ARG A 932 3.44 46.83 -0.71
C ARG A 932 3.02 47.55 -1.98
N ALA A 933 3.96 48.19 -2.68
CA ALA A 933 3.66 48.91 -3.92
C ALA A 933 3.12 47.96 -5.01
N LEU A 934 3.70 46.77 -5.17
CA LEU A 934 3.35 45.82 -6.24
C LEU A 934 2.14 44.93 -5.92
N ASN A 935 1.68 44.92 -4.66
CA ASN A 935 0.54 44.14 -4.22
C ASN A 935 -0.80 44.84 -4.48
N ASP A 936 -0.80 46.15 -4.75
CA ASP A 936 -2.00 46.89 -5.14
C ASP A 936 -2.60 46.34 -6.43
N GLN A 937 -3.92 46.48 -6.56
CA GLN A 937 -4.68 45.94 -7.69
C GLN A 937 -5.16 47.07 -8.62
N SER A 938 -5.44 46.74 -9.88
CA SER A 938 -6.11 47.65 -10.80
C SER A 938 -7.55 47.94 -10.37
N GLY A 939 -8.19 48.92 -11.00
CA GLY A 939 -9.62 49.21 -10.80
C GLY A 939 -10.53 48.03 -11.16
N GLU A 940 -10.02 47.04 -11.88
CA GLU A 940 -10.70 45.79 -12.20
C GLU A 940 -10.21 44.57 -11.39
N GLY A 941 -9.32 44.77 -10.42
CA GLY A 941 -8.84 43.72 -9.52
C GLY A 941 -7.66 42.90 -10.04
N TYR A 942 -6.91 43.38 -11.05
CA TYR A 942 -5.74 42.67 -11.57
C TYR A 942 -4.47 43.02 -10.78
N SER A 943 -3.66 42.01 -10.44
CA SER A 943 -2.30 42.23 -9.93
C SER A 943 -1.33 42.54 -11.06
N VAL A 944 -0.38 43.43 -10.82
CA VAL A 944 0.71 43.72 -11.78
C VAL A 944 1.77 42.61 -11.87
N MET A 945 1.90 41.78 -10.83
CA MET A 945 2.99 40.80 -10.72
C MET A 945 3.05 39.80 -11.89
N PRO A 946 1.94 39.22 -12.37
CA PRO A 946 1.96 38.38 -13.57
C PRO A 946 2.55 39.08 -14.82
N MET A 947 2.27 40.37 -15.00
CA MET A 947 2.82 41.14 -16.12
C MET A 947 4.30 41.44 -15.94
N LEU A 948 4.75 41.70 -14.71
CA LEU A 948 6.17 41.88 -14.40
C LEU A 948 6.97 40.57 -14.56
N ASN A 949 6.37 39.44 -14.20
CA ASN A 949 6.97 38.13 -14.43
C ASN A 949 7.13 37.87 -15.92
N ARG A 950 6.09 38.15 -16.72
CA ARG A 950 6.14 38.08 -18.18
C ARG A 950 7.20 38.99 -18.78
N TYR A 951 7.32 40.22 -18.28
CA TYR A 951 8.37 41.15 -18.69
C TYR A 951 9.77 40.58 -18.40
N ALA A 952 10.01 40.04 -17.20
CA ALA A 952 11.27 39.41 -16.82
C ALA A 952 11.60 38.20 -17.72
N GLU A 953 10.63 37.32 -17.98
CA GLU A 953 10.77 36.17 -18.87
C GLU A 953 11.16 36.57 -20.29
N LEU A 954 10.48 37.58 -20.85
CA LEU A 954 10.78 38.09 -22.20
C LEU A 954 12.12 38.83 -22.26
N LYS A 955 12.63 39.30 -21.12
CA LYS A 955 14.00 39.83 -20.95
C LYS A 955 15.04 38.71 -20.72
N GLY A 956 14.61 37.45 -20.77
CA GLY A 956 15.48 36.28 -20.63
C GLY A 956 15.80 35.90 -19.18
N ILE A 957 15.07 36.43 -18.20
CA ILE A 957 15.20 36.05 -16.80
C ILE A 957 14.30 34.85 -16.50
N ARG A 958 14.90 33.79 -15.96
CA ARG A 958 14.17 32.64 -15.43
C ARG A 958 13.87 32.82 -13.94
N LEU A 959 12.61 32.91 -13.57
CA LEU A 959 12.19 33.19 -12.19
C LEU A 959 12.24 31.97 -11.26
N ASP A 960 12.32 30.76 -11.83
CA ASP A 960 12.57 29.51 -11.11
C ASP A 960 14.05 29.29 -10.75
N ASP A 961 14.96 30.04 -11.37
CA ASP A 961 16.39 30.07 -11.09
C ASP A 961 16.71 31.14 -10.03
N LEU A 962 17.13 30.72 -8.83
CA LEU A 962 17.34 31.63 -7.70
C LEU A 962 18.32 32.78 -8.01
N ALA A 963 19.36 32.55 -8.81
CA ALA A 963 20.34 33.59 -9.12
C ALA A 963 19.76 34.64 -10.08
N GLN A 964 18.98 34.21 -11.07
CA GLN A 964 18.33 35.10 -12.02
C GLN A 964 17.13 35.81 -11.40
N GLN A 965 16.34 35.10 -10.59
CA GLN A 965 15.24 35.66 -9.81
C GLN A 965 15.72 36.76 -8.86
N ARG A 966 16.87 36.58 -8.20
CA ARG A 966 17.46 37.64 -7.36
C ARG A 966 17.77 38.90 -8.15
N ARG A 967 18.24 38.81 -9.40
CA ARG A 967 18.43 40.00 -10.25
C ARG A 967 17.13 40.76 -10.47
N PHE A 968 16.03 40.04 -10.69
CA PHE A 968 14.70 40.62 -10.83
C PHE A 968 14.22 41.28 -9.52
N VAL A 969 14.37 40.59 -8.38
CA VAL A 969 13.98 41.11 -7.06
C VAL A 969 14.85 42.32 -6.65
N ASP A 970 16.15 42.26 -6.88
CA ASP A 970 17.09 43.36 -6.61
C ASP A 970 16.79 44.57 -7.49
N TRP A 971 16.39 44.36 -8.74
CA TRP A 971 15.93 45.44 -9.62
C TRP A 971 14.66 46.09 -9.07
N LEU A 972 13.65 45.31 -8.69
CA LEU A 972 12.43 45.83 -8.06
C LEU A 972 12.73 46.62 -6.77
N ASN A 973 13.67 46.13 -5.95
CA ASN A 973 14.08 46.78 -4.70
C ASN A 973 14.87 48.08 -4.90
N GLN A 974 15.47 48.30 -6.08
CA GLN A 974 16.20 49.53 -6.40
C GLN A 974 15.28 50.67 -6.84
N LEU A 975 14.05 50.37 -7.28
CA LEU A 975 13.09 51.37 -7.71
C LEU A 975 12.54 52.14 -6.51
N SER A 976 12.43 53.47 -6.64
CA SER A 976 11.80 54.28 -5.60
C SER A 976 10.29 53.99 -5.50
N PRO A 977 9.63 54.28 -4.37
CA PRO A 977 8.19 54.08 -4.24
C PRO A 977 7.36 54.78 -5.32
N SER A 978 7.78 55.98 -5.77
CA SER A 978 7.08 56.70 -6.85
C SER A 978 7.31 56.09 -8.23
N GLN A 979 8.51 55.53 -8.48
CA GLN A 979 8.81 54.80 -9.72
C GLN A 979 8.01 53.50 -9.80
N LEU A 980 7.95 52.74 -8.71
CA LEU A 980 7.14 51.51 -8.60
C LEU A 980 5.66 51.80 -8.84
N ALA A 981 5.10 52.82 -8.16
CA ALA A 981 3.71 53.21 -8.33
C ALA A 981 3.40 53.61 -9.78
N SER A 982 4.24 54.46 -10.39
CA SER A 982 4.03 54.93 -11.76
C SER A 982 4.13 53.81 -12.80
N MET A 983 5.09 52.89 -12.61
CA MET A 983 5.23 51.69 -13.45
C MET A 983 4.00 50.79 -13.31
N ARG A 984 3.62 50.48 -12.07
CA ARG A 984 2.47 49.62 -11.75
C ARG A 984 1.18 50.18 -12.34
N ASP A 985 0.87 51.45 -12.10
CA ASP A 985 -0.38 52.06 -12.54
C ASP A 985 -0.50 52.05 -14.08
N SER A 986 0.62 52.28 -14.79
CA SER A 986 0.67 52.17 -16.25
C SER A 986 0.43 50.74 -16.74
N MET A 987 0.96 49.74 -16.03
CA MET A 987 0.75 48.33 -16.34
C MET A 987 -0.68 47.87 -15.97
N HIS A 988 -1.26 48.37 -14.90
CA HIS A 988 -2.66 48.12 -14.54
C HIS A 988 -3.62 48.53 -15.66
N HIS A 989 -3.42 49.71 -16.26
CA HIS A 989 -4.22 50.10 -17.41
C HIS A 989 -4.08 49.18 -18.62
N THR A 990 -2.89 48.59 -18.80
CA THR A 990 -2.66 47.60 -19.85
C THR A 990 -3.37 46.28 -19.54
N LEU A 991 -3.33 45.85 -18.28
CA LEU A 991 -4.05 44.67 -17.81
C LEU A 991 -5.56 44.84 -17.93
N ASP A 992 -6.12 45.99 -17.55
CA ASP A 992 -7.54 46.31 -17.71
C ASP A 992 -7.96 46.25 -19.18
N LYS A 993 -7.15 46.80 -20.09
CA LYS A 993 -7.40 46.73 -21.55
C LYS A 993 -7.46 45.29 -22.08
N HIS A 994 -6.70 44.38 -21.48
CA HIS A 994 -6.55 43.00 -21.94
C HIS A 994 -7.25 41.98 -21.05
N ASP A 995 -8.15 42.40 -20.14
CA ASP A 995 -8.82 41.52 -19.19
C ASP A 995 -7.85 40.63 -18.37
N GLY A 996 -6.69 41.21 -18.00
CA GLY A 996 -5.64 40.52 -17.25
C GLY A 996 -4.81 39.52 -18.09
N ASP A 997 -5.04 39.42 -19.40
CA ASP A 997 -4.31 38.50 -20.28
C ASP A 997 -2.90 39.01 -20.60
N VAL A 998 -1.94 38.64 -19.75
CA VAL A 998 -0.51 38.97 -19.92
C VAL A 998 0.13 38.36 -21.16
N SER A 999 -0.49 37.38 -21.82
CA SER A 999 0.06 36.81 -23.06
C SER A 999 0.05 37.78 -24.23
N LYS A 1000 -0.79 38.84 -24.15
CA LYS A 1000 -0.83 39.93 -25.13
C LYS A 1000 0.42 40.80 -25.09
N ILE A 1001 1.25 40.67 -24.06
CA ILE A 1001 2.53 41.37 -23.96
C ILE A 1001 3.60 40.58 -24.71
N GLU A 1002 4.08 41.18 -25.79
CA GLU A 1002 5.14 40.64 -26.65
C GLU A 1002 6.46 41.39 -26.46
N SER A 1003 7.57 40.83 -26.95
CA SER A 1003 8.89 41.48 -26.89
C SER A 1003 8.90 42.82 -27.65
N THR A 1004 8.19 42.91 -28.76
CA THR A 1004 8.09 44.09 -29.61
C THR A 1004 6.76 44.12 -30.34
N GLN A 1005 6.29 45.31 -30.71
CA GLN A 1005 5.12 45.50 -31.56
C GLN A 1005 5.31 46.70 -32.51
N PRO A 1006 4.46 46.83 -33.56
CA PRO A 1006 4.50 47.99 -34.45
C PRO A 1006 4.35 49.30 -33.68
N GLY A 1007 5.28 50.25 -33.89
CA GLY A 1007 5.23 51.59 -33.29
C GLY A 1007 6.12 51.80 -32.07
N ASP A 1008 6.80 50.76 -31.56
CA ASP A 1008 7.66 50.85 -30.37
C ASP A 1008 8.74 51.93 -30.45
N ALA A 1009 9.35 52.10 -31.63
CA ALA A 1009 10.42 53.09 -31.85
C ALA A 1009 9.96 54.55 -31.69
N THR A 1010 8.66 54.79 -31.79
CA THR A 1010 8.04 56.13 -31.71
C THR A 1010 7.13 56.27 -30.49
N TRP A 1011 7.00 55.22 -29.69
CA TRP A 1011 6.12 55.23 -28.52
C TRP A 1011 6.74 56.06 -27.40
N ALA A 1012 5.90 56.88 -26.76
CA ALA A 1012 6.27 57.64 -25.57
C ALA A 1012 5.08 57.65 -24.59
N PRO A 1013 5.31 57.54 -23.28
CA PRO A 1013 4.27 57.58 -22.26
C PRO A 1013 3.71 59.00 -22.18
N THR A 1014 2.77 59.30 -23.06
CA THR A 1014 2.25 60.65 -23.29
C THR A 1014 0.73 60.64 -23.23
N THR A 1015 0.20 61.79 -22.87
CA THR A 1015 -1.23 62.06 -22.86
C THR A 1015 -1.54 62.91 -24.08
N THR A 1016 -2.17 62.33 -25.09
CA THR A 1016 -2.55 63.04 -26.32
C THR A 1016 -3.98 63.54 -26.20
N THR A 1017 -4.19 64.86 -26.31
CA THR A 1017 -5.53 65.42 -26.42
C THR A 1017 -5.98 65.43 -27.88
N VAL A 1018 -6.96 64.60 -28.22
CA VAL A 1018 -7.58 64.59 -29.55
C VAL A 1018 -8.87 65.39 -29.49
N VAL A 1019 -8.93 66.50 -30.21
CA VAL A 1019 -10.16 67.29 -30.31
C VAL A 1019 -11.13 66.62 -31.28
N THR A 1020 -12.23 66.11 -30.76
CA THR A 1020 -13.30 65.53 -31.57
C THR A 1020 -14.47 66.50 -31.71
N MET A 1021 -15.42 66.22 -32.62
CA MET A 1021 -16.67 66.99 -32.74
C MET A 1021 -17.52 66.98 -31.46
N ARG A 1022 -17.21 66.13 -30.48
CA ARG A 1022 -17.88 66.05 -29.17
C ARG A 1022 -17.05 66.65 -28.02
N GLY A 1023 -15.91 67.27 -28.31
CA GLY A 1023 -14.98 67.85 -27.34
C GLY A 1023 -13.61 67.15 -27.30
N PRO A 1024 -12.67 67.65 -26.48
CA PRO A 1024 -11.36 67.04 -26.30
C PRO A 1024 -11.47 65.68 -25.61
N ILE A 1025 -10.93 64.64 -26.25
CA ILE A 1025 -10.72 63.32 -25.67
C ILE A 1025 -9.26 63.22 -25.27
N ILE A 1026 -9.02 62.81 -24.04
CA ILE A 1026 -7.68 62.55 -23.54
C ILE A 1026 -7.35 61.08 -23.77
N ILE A 1027 -6.33 60.81 -24.57
CA ILE A 1027 -5.82 59.46 -24.83
C ILE A 1027 -4.51 59.30 -24.08
N HIS A 1028 -4.48 58.38 -23.14
CA HIS A 1028 -3.26 57.98 -22.45
C HIS A 1028 -2.66 56.77 -23.18
N HIS A 1029 -1.36 56.85 -23.50
CA HIS A 1029 -0.63 55.74 -24.14
C HIS A 1029 0.06 54.90 -23.07
N TYR A 1030 -0.41 53.67 -22.88
CA TYR A 1030 0.13 52.69 -21.92
C TYR A 1030 1.01 51.65 -22.62
N PRO A 1031 1.97 51.02 -21.92
CA PRO A 1031 2.94 50.14 -22.56
C PRO A 1031 2.37 48.74 -22.83
N GLU A 1032 2.35 48.33 -24.10
CA GLU A 1032 1.80 47.03 -24.55
C GLU A 1032 2.89 46.04 -25.02
N SER A 1033 4.17 46.42 -24.93
CA SER A 1033 5.31 45.54 -25.25
C SER A 1033 6.49 45.78 -24.30
N VAL A 1034 7.43 44.84 -24.26
CA VAL A 1034 8.67 44.96 -23.47
C VAL A 1034 9.45 46.24 -23.84
N ALA A 1035 9.52 46.59 -25.13
CA ALA A 1035 10.19 47.80 -25.57
C ALA A 1035 9.52 49.09 -25.04
N GLN A 1036 8.20 49.11 -24.94
CA GLN A 1036 7.45 50.24 -24.38
C GLN A 1036 7.56 50.29 -22.86
N ILE A 1037 7.60 49.14 -22.17
CA ILE A 1037 7.89 49.09 -20.73
C ILE A 1037 9.29 49.67 -20.46
N ASP A 1038 10.30 49.30 -21.25
CA ASP A 1038 11.64 49.89 -21.16
C ASP A 1038 11.63 51.41 -21.40
N ALA A 1039 10.83 51.89 -22.37
CA ALA A 1039 10.69 53.32 -22.64
C ALA A 1039 9.98 54.06 -21.49
N LEU A 1040 8.96 53.46 -20.87
CA LEU A 1040 8.31 53.97 -19.67
C LEU A 1040 9.32 54.13 -18.53
N LEU A 1041 10.08 53.08 -18.22
CA LEU A 1041 11.08 53.09 -17.15
C LEU A 1041 12.13 54.18 -17.37
N ARG A 1042 12.63 54.34 -18.61
CA ARG A 1042 13.55 55.43 -18.95
C ARG A 1042 12.94 56.81 -18.72
N SER A 1043 11.65 57.01 -19.04
CA SER A 1043 10.96 58.29 -18.80
C SER A 1043 10.83 58.63 -17.31
N LEU A 1044 10.75 57.60 -16.47
CA LEU A 1044 10.68 57.70 -15.01
C LEU A 1044 12.07 57.84 -14.36
N HIS A 1045 13.14 57.94 -15.16
CA HIS A 1045 14.53 57.88 -14.71
C HIS A 1045 14.82 56.63 -13.87
N ALA A 1046 14.13 55.53 -14.17
CA ALA A 1046 14.29 54.24 -13.50
C ALA A 1046 15.28 53.34 -14.28
N PRO A 1047 16.06 52.50 -13.59
CA PRO A 1047 16.84 51.46 -14.24
C PRO A 1047 15.93 50.45 -14.97
N VAL A 1048 16.38 49.99 -16.13
CA VAL A 1048 15.74 48.91 -16.90
C VAL A 1048 16.33 47.57 -16.47
N LEU A 1049 15.49 46.52 -16.44
CA LEU A 1049 15.86 45.16 -16.05
C LEU A 1049 16.87 44.49 -16.99
#